data_AF-A0A6J3JYB1-F1
#
_entry.id   AF-A0A6J3JYB1-F1
#
_cell.length_a   1.000
_cell.length_b   1.000
_cell.length_c   1.000
_cell.angle_alpha   90.00
_cell.angle_beta   90.00
_cell.angle_gamma   90.00
#
_symmetry.space_group_name_H-M   'P 1'
#
loop_
_entity.id
_entity.type
_entity.pdbx_description
1 polymer ?
#
loop_
_entity_poly.entity_id
_entity_poly.type
_entity_poly.pdbx_seq_one_letter_code
_entity_poly.pdbx_strand_id
1 'polypeptide(L)'
;MEKERFTMLLLDSGEIFFEDYSVQMKLVDNSTSEEQTWRDGRLKFCSKSLVFVNKDINQPLIKIQLKETIAIDQCQSNNDLAKCSNILLVQCKQYVKMLEKNILAPYKFIHQNTTFHFYFNYAKIDDCLPQILQLFRAATLPTAEQNAMIMAIVHSRQSRVSFDTSWLGDLYEQVVLETQANKVLPLVINPGRILLTTSRIYFQPYNNLDQHPVLKIQLNDIININKRRFLLSQIGLEIKWLRQPENKVEHLFISLKTQNDRDELYTNLLNQPTVSLERVPQDQMTMRWQNGSLSNYDYLLYINSLADRTFHDLTQYPVMPWVLQDYTSATLDLNDPSIYRDLSKPIGALEPNRLERLKERYLEMSEPKFLYGSHYSAPGFVLFYLVRKYPQYMLCLQNGRFDHPDRMFNSVADVWKNVLVNMSDFKELIPEFYDTNNGGDFLINSYGIDFGYRHDGTKIGDVQLPPWANGPAHFVQVLRNALESDYVSQNLHHWIDLIFGYKQRGIEAEKANNVFFYLCYEGAVNLDTIKDINDRHGLEIQIMEFGQIPKQIFTLPHPKRSILTLHKLHIKTTSASVASETENKENPIEKTFELHELIMFQSHKESVSSIIIQNKEEINEVISVGQDGMLKLYSIKNKKLTRNVSLSSLSLSSCVSYYTSSHRNILVAGSWDNSLIFYDIEFGRVIDILQGHEDAVSCLALSDSRKIIISGSWDCTAKVWKSYSSGTKIKPAECLIAQLDHDSKVTCINISGDETLLVSGTEDGEIFLWNMDTYHLQFTAKAHNCKINAMVFDQEGKSIISCAEDKILNIIDIHTSTQIYRTTIEYEPLTLTWFKSFLLIGDSNGNINVWNRQGAVFITQIHCHNGPINTLSVSTENNIVLTGGKDRKIIVWDCKNV
;
A
#
# COMPACT_ATOMS: atom_id res chain seq x y z
N MET A 1 -3.90 -23.26 23.81
CA MET A 1 -2.94 -24.35 23.49
C MET A 1 -3.71 -25.47 22.82
N GLU A 2 -3.37 -25.77 21.58
CA GLU A 2 -4.10 -26.65 20.68
C GLU A 2 -4.07 -28.12 21.14
N LYS A 3 -5.18 -28.82 20.89
CA LYS A 3 -5.42 -30.22 21.29
C LYS A 3 -4.61 -31.26 20.47
N GLU A 4 -3.73 -30.86 19.57
CA GLU A 4 -2.87 -31.78 18.81
C GLU A 4 -1.38 -31.40 18.90
N ARG A 5 -0.53 -32.35 19.31
CA ARG A 5 0.94 -32.16 19.44
C ARG A 5 1.67 -32.17 18.09
N PHE A 6 0.98 -32.50 17.00
CA PHE A 6 1.55 -32.64 15.67
C PHE A 6 1.13 -31.45 14.80
N THR A 7 2.11 -30.82 14.17
CA THR A 7 1.91 -29.75 13.20
C THR A 7 2.74 -30.05 11.96
N MET A 8 2.30 -29.59 10.79
CA MET A 8 3.07 -29.77 9.54
C MET A 8 4.48 -29.15 9.58
N LEU A 9 4.75 -28.22 10.50
CA LEU A 9 6.07 -27.63 10.74
C LEU A 9 7.12 -28.62 11.27
N LEU A 10 6.70 -29.79 11.75
CA LEU A 10 7.61 -30.86 12.17
C LEU A 10 8.09 -31.71 10.99
N LEU A 11 7.50 -31.50 9.81
CA LEU A 11 7.83 -32.21 8.58
C LEU A 11 8.99 -31.51 7.86
N ASP A 12 9.69 -32.26 7.01
CA ASP A 12 10.81 -31.72 6.23
C ASP A 12 10.25 -30.86 5.07
N SER A 13 11.08 -29.98 4.49
CA SER A 13 10.63 -29.12 3.37
C SER A 13 10.07 -29.95 2.20
N GLY A 14 8.88 -29.55 1.72
CA GLY A 14 8.14 -30.25 0.66
C GLY A 14 7.56 -31.61 1.06
N GLU A 15 7.56 -31.96 2.34
CA GLU A 15 6.90 -33.17 2.84
C GLU A 15 5.39 -32.94 3.00
N ILE A 16 4.59 -33.93 2.58
CA ILE A 16 3.12 -33.85 2.56
C ILE A 16 2.57 -34.86 3.57
N PHE A 17 1.68 -34.39 4.45
CA PHE A 17 0.92 -35.25 5.34
C PHE A 17 -0.30 -35.83 4.60
N PHE A 18 -0.48 -37.15 4.67
CA PHE A 18 -1.59 -37.84 4.03
C PHE A 18 -2.71 -38.14 5.01
N GLU A 19 -2.49 -39.08 5.93
CA GLU A 19 -3.51 -39.65 6.81
C GLU A 19 -2.88 -40.05 8.15
N ASP A 20 -3.72 -40.33 9.14
CA ASP A 20 -3.29 -40.86 10.43
C ASP A 20 -4.06 -42.11 10.85
N TYR A 21 -3.36 -42.98 11.57
CA TYR A 21 -3.92 -44.23 12.08
C TYR A 21 -3.71 -44.32 13.59
N SER A 22 -4.72 -44.82 14.30
CA SER A 22 -4.57 -45.16 15.72
C SER A 22 -3.79 -46.45 15.85
N VAL A 23 -2.63 -46.38 16.51
CA VAL A 23 -1.73 -47.52 16.66
C VAL A 23 -1.19 -47.63 18.08
N GLN A 24 -0.75 -48.83 18.44
CA GLN A 24 0.14 -49.05 19.59
C GLN A 24 1.56 -49.29 19.07
N MET A 25 2.54 -48.60 19.64
CA MET A 25 3.95 -48.76 19.29
C MET A 25 4.69 -49.54 20.36
N LYS A 26 5.48 -50.54 19.95
CA LYS A 26 6.49 -51.20 20.78
C LYS A 26 7.86 -51.06 20.11
N LEU A 27 8.87 -50.72 20.90
CA LEU A 27 10.25 -50.65 20.45
C LEU A 27 10.96 -51.94 20.88
N VAL A 28 11.74 -52.53 19.97
CA VAL A 28 12.48 -53.78 20.21
C VAL A 28 13.96 -53.48 20.05
N ASP A 29 14.64 -53.34 21.19
CA ASP A 29 16.08 -53.20 21.26
C ASP A 29 16.73 -54.58 21.45
N ASN A 30 17.74 -54.88 20.64
CA ASN A 30 18.48 -56.15 20.73
C ASN A 30 19.40 -56.26 21.96
N SER A 31 19.49 -55.22 22.80
CA SER A 31 20.50 -55.10 23.87
C SER A 31 19.97 -55.13 25.31
N THR A 32 18.65 -55.08 25.55
CA THR A 32 18.09 -55.11 26.91
C THR A 32 16.85 -55.98 26.97
N SER A 33 16.95 -57.05 27.75
CA SER A 33 15.85 -57.91 28.22
C SER A 33 14.99 -57.20 29.28
N GLU A 34 14.42 -56.04 28.93
CA GLU A 34 13.34 -55.42 29.67
C GLU A 34 12.10 -55.43 28.78
N GLU A 35 10.98 -55.96 29.28
CA GLU A 35 9.72 -56.01 28.55
C GLU A 35 9.21 -54.58 28.27
N GLN A 36 9.63 -54.01 27.13
CA GLN A 36 9.14 -52.69 26.72
C GLN A 36 7.63 -52.78 26.44
N THR A 37 6.86 -52.01 27.21
CA THR A 37 5.39 -51.94 27.15
C THR A 37 4.91 -51.28 25.87
N TRP A 38 3.78 -51.75 25.32
CA TRP A 38 3.08 -51.09 24.21
C TRP A 38 2.66 -49.67 24.60
N ARG A 39 2.87 -48.71 23.70
CA ARG A 39 2.54 -47.29 23.90
C ARG A 39 1.45 -46.88 22.94
N ASP A 40 0.35 -46.36 23.46
CA ASP A 40 -0.76 -45.86 22.64
C ASP A 40 -0.40 -44.54 21.96
N GLY A 41 -0.78 -44.40 20.70
CA GLY A 41 -0.60 -43.16 19.98
C GLY A 41 -1.31 -43.12 18.62
N ARG A 42 -0.90 -42.15 17.82
CA ARG A 42 -1.30 -42.03 16.41
C ARG A 42 -0.06 -42.04 15.53
N LEU A 43 -0.08 -42.86 14.49
CA LEU A 43 0.94 -42.87 13.45
C LEU A 43 0.49 -41.95 12.33
N LYS A 44 1.21 -40.85 12.15
CA LYS A 44 1.01 -39.89 11.05
C LYS A 44 1.82 -40.36 9.84
N PHE A 45 1.14 -40.58 8.73
CA PHE A 45 1.73 -41.04 7.49
C PHE A 45 2.04 -39.85 6.58
N CYS A 46 3.32 -39.64 6.26
CA CYS A 46 3.79 -38.51 5.46
C CYS A 46 4.60 -39.01 4.25
N SER A 47 4.85 -38.12 3.28
CA SER A 47 5.50 -38.48 2.02
C SER A 47 6.97 -38.89 2.15
N LYS A 48 7.67 -38.41 3.18
CA LYS A 48 9.11 -38.70 3.42
C LYS A 48 9.38 -39.37 4.76
N SER A 49 8.43 -39.37 5.69
CA SER A 49 8.60 -39.90 7.04
C SER A 49 7.33 -40.51 7.66
N LEU A 50 7.53 -41.32 8.69
CA LEU A 50 6.49 -41.81 9.59
C LEU A 50 6.67 -41.10 10.94
N VAL A 51 5.63 -40.41 11.43
CA VAL A 51 5.69 -39.69 12.71
C VAL A 51 4.73 -40.32 13.71
N PHE A 52 5.26 -40.97 14.73
CA PHE A 52 4.47 -41.50 15.84
C PHE A 52 4.28 -40.44 16.93
N VAL A 53 3.02 -40.09 17.16
CA VAL A 53 2.58 -39.15 18.19
C VAL A 53 2.06 -39.93 19.39
N ASN A 54 2.83 -39.92 20.47
CA ASN A 54 2.46 -40.61 21.70
C ASN A 54 1.30 -39.89 22.40
N LYS A 55 0.35 -40.67 22.93
CA LYS A 55 -0.77 -40.16 23.74
C LYS A 55 -0.29 -39.55 25.05
N ASP A 56 0.79 -40.06 25.64
CA ASP A 56 1.43 -39.46 26.82
C ASP A 56 2.25 -38.22 26.42
N ILE A 57 1.89 -37.07 26.99
CA ILE A 57 2.51 -35.75 26.75
C ILE A 57 3.97 -35.74 27.21
N ASN A 58 4.31 -36.52 28.23
CA ASN A 58 5.68 -36.58 28.75
C ASN A 58 6.64 -37.28 27.79
N GLN A 59 6.13 -38.18 26.94
CA GLN A 59 6.93 -38.92 25.99
C GLN A 59 7.15 -38.11 24.69
N PRO A 60 8.31 -38.25 24.04
CA PRO A 60 8.62 -37.54 22.80
C PRO A 60 7.82 -38.09 21.61
N LEU A 61 7.66 -37.26 20.58
CA LEU A 61 7.27 -37.69 19.25
C LEU A 61 8.46 -38.38 18.59
N ILE A 62 8.19 -39.43 17.82
CA ILE A 62 9.21 -40.20 17.10
C ILE A 62 8.99 -40.03 15.61
N LYS A 63 9.95 -39.41 14.92
CA LYS A 63 9.97 -39.28 13.46
C LYS A 63 10.98 -40.27 12.87
N ILE A 64 10.52 -41.11 11.96
CA ILE A 64 11.32 -42.11 11.25
C ILE A 64 11.34 -41.68 9.77
N GLN A 65 12.52 -41.29 9.26
CA GLN A 65 12.66 -40.90 7.86
C GLN A 65 12.74 -42.14 6.97
N LEU A 66 11.96 -42.18 5.88
CA LEU A 66 11.92 -43.31 4.95
C LEU A 66 13.26 -43.53 4.22
N LYS A 67 14.10 -42.49 4.13
CA LYS A 67 15.44 -42.60 3.58
C LYS A 67 16.39 -43.42 4.49
N GLU A 68 16.14 -43.41 5.80
CA GLU A 68 16.94 -44.09 6.82
C GLU A 68 16.33 -45.43 7.27
N THR A 69 15.18 -45.82 6.68
CA THR A 69 14.57 -47.14 6.90
C THR A 69 15.28 -48.22 6.07
N ILE A 70 15.53 -49.36 6.71
CA ILE A 70 16.19 -50.54 6.12
C ILE A 70 15.15 -51.45 5.49
N ALA A 71 14.07 -51.74 6.22
CA ALA A 71 13.01 -52.65 5.80
C ALA A 71 11.67 -52.22 6.44
N ILE A 72 10.59 -52.41 5.69
CA ILE A 72 9.22 -52.21 6.12
C ILE A 72 8.42 -53.45 5.71
N ASP A 73 8.01 -54.25 6.68
CA ASP A 73 7.35 -55.53 6.44
C ASP A 73 6.13 -55.70 7.35
N GLN A 74 5.21 -56.58 6.95
CA GLN A 74 4.14 -57.07 7.81
C GLN A 74 4.67 -58.27 8.61
N CYS A 75 4.37 -58.34 9.92
CA CYS A 75 4.79 -59.47 10.73
C CYS A 75 4.11 -60.76 10.28
N GLN A 76 4.86 -61.67 9.66
CA GLN A 76 4.43 -63.03 9.33
C GLN A 76 5.04 -64.01 10.34
N SER A 77 4.32 -64.29 11.44
CA SER A 77 4.67 -65.41 12.32
C SER A 77 3.55 -66.44 12.31
N ASN A 78 3.92 -67.68 11.96
CA ASN A 78 3.02 -68.83 11.79
C ASN A 78 2.60 -69.50 13.11
N ASN A 79 2.84 -68.89 14.27
CA ASN A 79 2.39 -69.41 15.56
C ASN A 79 1.71 -68.31 16.38
N ASP A 80 0.48 -68.62 16.81
CA ASP A 80 -0.43 -67.90 17.70
C ASP A 80 -1.31 -66.75 17.14
N LEU A 81 -2.49 -67.19 16.67
CA LEU A 81 -3.83 -66.60 16.83
C LEU A 81 -4.00 -65.07 16.74
N ALA A 82 -4.51 -64.62 15.58
CA ALA A 82 -5.36 -63.45 15.31
C ALA A 82 -4.86 -62.02 15.65
N LYS A 83 -3.85 -61.83 16.52
CA LYS A 83 -3.30 -60.50 16.86
C LYS A 83 -2.06 -60.11 16.03
N CYS A 84 -1.35 -61.07 15.44
CA CYS A 84 -0.09 -60.81 14.73
C CYS A 84 -0.24 -60.26 13.30
N SER A 85 -1.39 -60.44 12.64
CA SER A 85 -1.55 -60.03 11.24
C SER A 85 -1.61 -58.51 11.03
N ASN A 86 -1.89 -57.73 12.07
CA ASN A 86 -2.06 -56.28 12.00
C ASN A 86 -0.89 -55.50 12.63
N ILE A 87 0.32 -56.07 12.61
CA ILE A 87 1.56 -55.45 13.08
C ILE A 87 2.47 -55.07 11.91
N LEU A 88 2.81 -53.78 11.80
CA LEU A 88 3.78 -53.22 10.86
C LEU A 88 5.15 -53.17 11.53
N LEU A 89 6.14 -53.77 10.89
CA LEU A 89 7.53 -53.79 11.33
C LEU A 89 8.32 -52.76 10.52
N VAL A 90 8.93 -51.79 11.19
CA VAL A 90 9.77 -50.75 10.58
C VAL A 90 11.16 -50.82 11.21
N GLN A 91 12.16 -51.19 10.40
CA GLN A 91 13.56 -51.17 10.80
C GLN A 91 14.23 -49.91 10.27
N CYS A 92 14.95 -49.18 11.11
CA CYS A 92 15.67 -47.98 10.71
C CYS A 92 17.05 -47.89 11.35
N LYS A 93 17.96 -47.18 10.68
CA LYS A 93 19.31 -46.86 11.19
C LYS A 93 19.31 -45.67 12.13
N GLN A 94 18.33 -44.78 11.94
CA GLN A 94 18.24 -43.52 12.64
C GLN A 94 16.77 -43.13 12.81
N TYR A 95 16.46 -42.54 13.97
CA TYR A 95 15.17 -41.91 14.23
C TYR A 95 15.35 -40.62 15.04
N VAL A 96 14.34 -39.75 15.00
CA VAL A 96 14.38 -38.42 15.60
C VAL A 96 13.36 -38.31 16.72
N LYS A 97 13.78 -37.84 17.90
CA LYS A 97 12.88 -37.49 19.02
C LYS A 97 12.61 -35.99 19.03
N MET A 98 11.34 -35.62 19.13
CA MET A 98 10.86 -34.23 19.09
C MET A 98 9.86 -33.95 20.23
N LEU A 99 9.75 -32.68 20.65
CA LEU A 99 8.72 -32.17 21.59
C LEU A 99 8.55 -33.01 22.87
N GLU A 100 9.64 -33.40 23.51
CA GLU A 100 9.62 -34.10 24.80
C GLU A 100 8.97 -33.20 25.86
N LYS A 101 8.01 -33.72 26.65
CA LYS A 101 7.17 -32.94 27.59
C LYS A 101 6.41 -31.77 26.97
N ASN A 102 6.22 -31.78 25.65
CA ASN A 102 5.64 -30.67 24.88
C ASN A 102 6.45 -29.36 24.98
N ILE A 103 7.76 -29.46 25.27
CA ILE A 103 8.68 -28.32 25.29
C ILE A 103 9.34 -28.21 23.92
N LEU A 104 9.36 -27.00 23.37
CA LEU A 104 9.99 -26.72 22.10
C LEU A 104 11.52 -26.62 22.29
N ALA A 105 12.25 -27.54 21.65
CA ALA A 105 13.70 -27.68 21.76
C ALA A 105 14.27 -28.27 20.47
N PRO A 106 15.59 -28.17 20.24
CA PRO A 106 16.26 -28.83 19.12
C PRO A 106 15.96 -30.34 19.10
N TYR A 107 15.80 -30.88 17.89
CA TYR A 107 15.49 -32.28 17.68
C TYR A 107 16.68 -33.17 18.06
N LYS A 108 16.39 -34.29 18.74
CA LYS A 108 17.41 -35.26 19.15
C LYS A 108 17.51 -36.36 18.10
N PHE A 109 18.61 -36.39 17.36
CA PHE A 109 18.90 -37.39 16.33
C PHE A 109 19.60 -38.61 16.95
N ILE A 110 18.96 -39.79 16.89
CA ILE A 110 19.48 -41.03 17.47
C ILE A 110 19.91 -41.97 16.34
N HIS A 111 21.20 -42.27 16.30
CA HIS A 111 21.82 -43.11 15.26
C HIS A 111 22.02 -44.53 15.81
N GLN A 112 20.94 -45.30 15.86
CA GLN A 112 20.92 -46.68 16.36
C GLN A 112 19.99 -47.52 15.50
N ASN A 113 20.42 -48.76 15.19
CA ASN A 113 19.58 -49.72 14.50
C ASN A 113 18.47 -50.20 15.43
N THR A 114 17.25 -49.73 15.18
CA THR A 114 16.07 -50.02 16.03
C THR A 114 14.93 -50.58 15.19
N THR A 115 14.19 -51.53 15.78
CA THR A 115 12.98 -52.10 15.16
C THR A 115 11.74 -51.59 15.90
N PHE A 116 10.82 -50.98 15.16
CA PHE A 116 9.54 -50.50 15.66
C PHE A 116 8.42 -51.45 15.21
N HIS A 117 7.58 -51.87 16.16
CA HIS A 117 6.35 -52.59 15.90
C HIS A 117 5.15 -51.66 16.11
N PHE A 118 4.33 -51.48 15.08
CA PHE A 118 3.08 -50.72 15.14
C PHE A 118 1.88 -51.64 14.96
N TYR A 119 1.08 -51.80 16.01
CA TYR A 119 -0.19 -52.54 15.97
C TYR A 119 -1.34 -51.58 15.64
N PHE A 120 -2.09 -51.84 14.57
CA PHE A 120 -3.20 -50.99 14.14
C PHE A 120 -4.51 -51.37 14.84
N ASN A 121 -5.16 -50.39 15.48
CA ASN A 121 -6.35 -50.63 16.31
C ASN A 121 -7.65 -50.79 15.50
N TYR A 122 -7.83 -49.94 14.48
CA TYR A 122 -9.12 -49.84 13.74
C TYR A 122 -8.98 -49.96 12.21
N ALA A 123 -7.75 -49.98 11.67
CA ALA A 123 -7.47 -50.08 10.24
C ALA A 123 -6.71 -51.38 9.95
N LYS A 124 -6.82 -51.93 8.74
CA LYS A 124 -6.03 -53.08 8.31
C LYS A 124 -4.73 -52.61 7.67
N ILE A 125 -3.63 -53.30 7.96
CA ILE A 125 -2.33 -53.00 7.34
C ILE A 125 -2.37 -53.09 5.82
N ASP A 126 -3.17 -54.01 5.27
CA ASP A 126 -3.29 -54.21 3.82
C ASP A 126 -3.76 -52.94 3.08
N ASP A 127 -4.49 -52.05 3.77
CA ASP A 127 -4.99 -50.79 3.20
C ASP A 127 -3.88 -49.73 3.07
N CYS A 128 -2.89 -49.73 3.98
CA CYS A 128 -1.83 -48.71 4.03
C CYS A 128 -0.46 -49.19 3.54
N LEU A 129 -0.14 -50.48 3.67
CA LEU A 129 1.16 -51.06 3.36
C LEU A 129 1.61 -50.81 1.90
N PRO A 130 0.77 -50.99 0.87
CA PRO A 130 1.18 -50.71 -0.52
C PRO A 130 1.60 -49.25 -0.72
N GLN A 131 0.91 -48.30 -0.07
CA GLN A 131 1.24 -46.89 -0.15
C GLN A 131 2.57 -46.58 0.55
N ILE A 132 2.78 -47.15 1.75
CA ILE A 132 4.03 -46.99 2.50
C ILE A 132 5.21 -47.54 1.70
N LEU A 133 5.07 -48.74 1.11
CA LEU A 133 6.11 -49.35 0.27
C LEU A 133 6.40 -48.54 -1.00
N GLN A 134 5.37 -47.94 -1.62
CA GLN A 134 5.54 -47.07 -2.77
C GLN A 134 6.35 -45.81 -2.42
N LEU A 135 6.07 -45.17 -1.27
CA LEU A 135 6.83 -44.01 -0.80
C LEU A 135 8.23 -44.39 -0.30
N PHE A 136 8.38 -45.57 0.30
CA PHE A 136 9.69 -46.11 0.66
C PHE A 136 10.56 -46.32 -0.58
N ARG A 137 9.98 -46.84 -1.67
CA ARG A 137 10.65 -46.90 -2.98
C ARG A 137 10.96 -45.52 -3.54
N ALA A 138 10.09 -44.54 -3.36
CA ALA A 138 10.37 -43.16 -3.79
C ALA A 138 11.56 -42.56 -3.02
N ALA A 139 11.72 -42.92 -1.73
CA ALA A 139 12.80 -42.42 -0.88
C ALA A 139 14.21 -42.91 -1.27
N THR A 140 14.33 -43.93 -2.13
CA THR A 140 15.61 -44.41 -2.66
C THR A 140 16.05 -43.68 -3.93
N LEU A 141 15.16 -42.89 -4.55
CA LEU A 141 15.44 -42.12 -5.76
C LEU A 141 16.15 -40.79 -5.47
N PRO A 142 16.80 -40.17 -6.47
CA PRO A 142 17.27 -38.78 -6.36
C PRO A 142 16.13 -37.79 -6.07
N THR A 143 16.43 -36.67 -5.42
CA THR A 143 15.43 -35.71 -4.88
C THR A 143 14.39 -35.24 -5.91
N ALA A 144 14.82 -34.90 -7.13
CA ALA A 144 13.90 -34.41 -8.17
C ALA A 144 12.92 -35.51 -8.64
N GLU A 145 13.41 -36.72 -8.86
CA GLU A 145 12.58 -37.88 -9.23
C GLU A 145 11.67 -38.32 -8.09
N GLN A 146 12.17 -38.31 -6.85
CA GLN A 146 11.39 -38.55 -5.64
C GLN A 146 10.21 -37.57 -5.57
N ASN A 147 10.48 -36.27 -5.74
CA ASN A 147 9.43 -35.24 -5.72
C ASN A 147 8.42 -35.46 -6.85
N ALA A 148 8.86 -35.79 -8.07
CA ALA A 148 7.96 -36.08 -9.20
C ALA A 148 7.05 -37.28 -8.92
N MET A 149 7.60 -38.38 -8.36
CA MET A 149 6.81 -39.56 -7.98
C MET A 149 5.80 -39.24 -6.87
N ILE A 150 6.21 -38.50 -5.82
CA ILE A 150 5.31 -38.06 -4.75
C ILE A 150 4.18 -37.20 -5.32
N MET A 151 4.49 -36.24 -6.19
CA MET A 151 3.49 -35.37 -6.83
C MET A 151 2.49 -36.16 -7.68
N ALA A 152 2.94 -37.21 -8.40
CA ALA A 152 2.04 -38.08 -9.15
C ALA A 152 1.08 -38.88 -8.23
N ILE A 153 1.57 -39.39 -7.10
CA ILE A 153 0.75 -40.07 -6.08
C ILE A 153 -0.28 -39.11 -5.50
N VAL A 154 0.16 -37.90 -5.13
CA VAL A 154 -0.69 -36.84 -4.57
C VAL A 154 -1.77 -36.44 -5.57
N HIS A 155 -1.40 -36.17 -6.83
CA HIS A 155 -2.34 -35.81 -7.89
C HIS A 155 -3.40 -36.90 -8.11
N SER A 156 -2.99 -38.17 -8.14
CA SER A 156 -3.90 -39.31 -8.27
C SER A 156 -4.91 -39.39 -7.11
N ARG A 157 -4.50 -39.06 -5.87
CA ARG A 157 -5.40 -39.03 -4.71
C ARG A 157 -6.35 -37.84 -4.77
N GLN A 158 -5.84 -36.65 -5.03
CA GLN A 158 -6.61 -35.40 -5.01
C GLN A 158 -7.65 -35.34 -6.13
N SER A 159 -7.39 -35.97 -7.28
CA SER A 159 -8.37 -36.05 -8.38
C SER A 159 -9.59 -36.91 -8.03
N ARG A 160 -9.47 -37.86 -7.09
CA ARG A 160 -10.57 -38.74 -6.65
C ARG A 160 -11.46 -38.11 -5.57
N VAL A 161 -11.01 -37.07 -4.89
CA VAL A 161 -11.74 -36.43 -3.79
C VAL A 161 -12.53 -35.26 -4.36
N SER A 162 -13.86 -35.27 -4.26
CA SER A 162 -14.72 -34.10 -4.52
C SER A 162 -15.03 -33.37 -3.22
N PHE A 163 -15.48 -32.11 -3.31
CA PHE A 163 -16.00 -31.43 -2.12
C PHE A 163 -17.17 -32.21 -1.50
N ASP A 164 -17.16 -32.35 -0.19
CA ASP A 164 -18.22 -33.05 0.54
C ASP A 164 -19.40 -32.10 0.79
N THR A 165 -20.49 -32.31 0.06
CA THR A 165 -21.67 -31.44 0.05
C THR A 165 -22.41 -31.41 1.40
N SER A 166 -22.13 -32.34 2.31
CA SER A 166 -22.69 -32.31 3.67
C SER A 166 -22.20 -31.12 4.50
N TRP A 167 -21.10 -30.49 4.11
CA TRP A 167 -20.54 -29.33 4.82
C TRP A 167 -21.18 -28.00 4.42
N LEU A 168 -22.05 -27.97 3.40
CA LEU A 168 -22.79 -26.77 3.02
C LEU A 168 -23.61 -26.27 4.22
N GLY A 169 -23.48 -24.98 4.50
CA GLY A 169 -24.09 -24.37 5.68
C GLY A 169 -25.55 -23.96 5.47
N ASP A 170 -26.04 -23.92 4.23
CA ASP A 170 -27.44 -23.69 3.91
C ASP A 170 -27.85 -24.58 2.71
N LEU A 171 -29.09 -25.07 2.73
CA LEU A 171 -29.64 -25.96 1.71
C LEU A 171 -29.95 -25.22 0.40
N TYR A 172 -30.10 -23.90 0.45
CA TYR A 172 -30.38 -23.05 -0.71
C TYR A 172 -29.13 -22.45 -1.35
N GLU A 173 -27.94 -22.69 -0.79
CA GLU A 173 -26.68 -22.26 -1.39
C GLU A 173 -26.45 -23.00 -2.72
N GLN A 174 -26.27 -22.23 -3.80
CA GLN A 174 -25.90 -22.79 -5.10
C GLN A 174 -24.39 -22.70 -5.30
N VAL A 175 -23.80 -23.80 -5.77
CA VAL A 175 -22.38 -23.85 -6.14
C VAL A 175 -22.15 -23.05 -7.41
N VAL A 176 -21.25 -22.08 -7.34
CA VAL A 176 -20.84 -21.23 -8.47
C VAL A 176 -19.57 -21.79 -9.10
N LEU A 177 -18.57 -22.14 -8.28
CA LEU A 177 -17.27 -22.63 -8.75
C LEU A 177 -16.67 -23.62 -7.75
N GLU A 178 -16.09 -24.70 -8.25
CA GLU A 178 -15.22 -25.61 -7.49
C GLU A 178 -13.85 -25.67 -8.14
N THR A 179 -12.78 -25.39 -7.37
CA THR A 179 -11.40 -25.45 -7.88
C THR A 179 -10.43 -25.98 -6.84
N GLN A 180 -9.27 -26.48 -7.29
CA GLN A 180 -8.20 -26.94 -6.42
C GLN A 180 -7.28 -25.78 -6.04
N ALA A 181 -6.96 -25.65 -4.76
CA ALA A 181 -6.09 -24.59 -4.27
C ALA A 181 -5.29 -25.07 -3.07
N ASN A 182 -4.10 -24.50 -2.87
CA ASN A 182 -3.29 -24.75 -1.69
C ASN A 182 -3.39 -23.57 -0.75
N LYS A 183 -3.74 -23.80 0.52
CA LYS A 183 -3.62 -22.80 1.58
C LYS A 183 -2.15 -22.63 1.92
N VAL A 184 -1.65 -21.41 1.75
CA VAL A 184 -0.24 -21.06 2.01
C VAL A 184 -0.13 -20.48 3.42
N LEU A 185 0.78 -21.05 4.20
CA LEU A 185 1.18 -20.62 5.53
C LEU A 185 2.71 -20.45 5.55
N PRO A 186 3.29 -19.76 6.55
CA PRO A 186 4.73 -19.64 6.66
C PRO A 186 5.41 -21.02 6.66
N LEU A 187 6.25 -21.28 5.65
CA LEU A 187 6.97 -22.55 5.39
C LEU A 187 6.08 -23.79 5.10
N VAL A 188 4.76 -23.65 5.07
CA VAL A 188 3.84 -24.79 4.97
C VAL A 188 2.81 -24.55 3.88
N ILE A 189 2.58 -25.56 3.06
CA ILE A 189 1.57 -25.54 2.01
C ILE A 189 0.57 -26.66 2.33
N ASN A 190 -0.68 -26.29 2.55
CA ASN A 190 -1.75 -27.24 2.83
C ASN A 190 -2.67 -27.39 1.61
N PRO A 191 -2.64 -28.51 0.88
CA PRO A 191 -3.45 -28.66 -0.32
C PRO A 191 -4.92 -28.91 0.02
N GLY A 192 -5.82 -28.34 -0.77
CA GLY A 192 -7.26 -28.49 -0.57
C GLY A 192 -8.11 -28.15 -1.80
N ARG A 193 -9.41 -27.99 -1.55
CA ARG A 193 -10.41 -27.53 -2.51
C ARG A 193 -11.13 -26.30 -2.01
N ILE A 194 -11.44 -25.41 -2.94
CA ILE A 194 -12.27 -24.24 -2.71
C ILE A 194 -13.60 -24.44 -3.41
N LEU A 195 -14.67 -24.21 -2.65
CA LEU A 195 -16.02 -24.13 -3.17
C LEU A 195 -16.55 -22.71 -2.96
N LEU A 196 -16.87 -22.04 -4.04
CA LEU A 196 -17.59 -20.77 -4.03
C LEU A 196 -19.08 -21.05 -4.20
N THR A 197 -19.88 -20.53 -3.28
CA THR A 197 -21.35 -20.53 -3.38
C THR A 197 -21.87 -19.10 -3.50
N THR A 198 -23.18 -18.94 -3.69
CA THR A 198 -23.86 -17.64 -3.70
C THR A 198 -23.78 -16.86 -2.38
N SER A 199 -23.44 -17.53 -1.26
CA SER A 199 -23.42 -16.90 0.09
C SER A 199 -22.09 -17.02 0.82
N ARG A 200 -21.29 -18.06 0.54
CA ARG A 200 -20.08 -18.42 1.30
C ARG A 200 -18.95 -18.97 0.43
N ILE A 201 -17.73 -18.84 0.93
CA ILE A 201 -16.54 -19.55 0.45
C ILE A 201 -16.21 -20.65 1.44
N TYR A 202 -15.96 -21.84 0.91
CA TYR A 202 -15.48 -22.98 1.68
C TYR A 202 -14.07 -23.35 1.25
N PHE A 203 -13.19 -23.65 2.20
CA PHE A 203 -11.91 -24.30 1.94
C PHE A 203 -11.85 -25.64 2.70
N GLN A 204 -11.78 -26.73 1.94
CA GLN A 204 -11.66 -28.10 2.46
C GLN A 204 -10.23 -28.59 2.21
N PRO A 205 -9.36 -28.70 3.23
CA PRO A 205 -8.08 -29.39 3.10
C PRO A 205 -8.29 -30.87 2.75
N TYR A 206 -7.35 -31.47 2.02
CA TYR A 206 -7.38 -32.91 1.74
C TYR A 206 -7.02 -33.77 2.96
N ASN A 207 -6.50 -33.13 3.99
CA ASN A 207 -5.93 -33.69 5.20
C ASN A 207 -6.71 -33.16 6.40
N ASN A 208 -7.17 -34.08 7.25
CA ASN A 208 -8.02 -33.78 8.41
C ASN A 208 -7.17 -33.42 9.65
N LEU A 209 -6.28 -32.44 9.52
CA LEU A 209 -5.43 -31.96 10.64
C LEU A 209 -6.14 -30.94 11.53
N ASP A 210 -6.97 -30.08 10.93
CA ASP A 210 -7.61 -29.00 11.65
C ASP A 210 -8.81 -29.51 12.47
N GLN A 211 -9.07 -28.90 13.63
CA GLN A 211 -10.24 -29.24 14.48
C GLN A 211 -11.57 -29.10 13.74
N HIS A 212 -11.61 -28.17 12.78
CA HIS A 212 -12.72 -28.00 11.86
C HIS A 212 -12.28 -28.46 10.47
N PRO A 213 -12.94 -29.47 9.88
CA PRO A 213 -12.50 -30.06 8.61
C PRO A 213 -12.70 -29.14 7.41
N VAL A 214 -13.51 -28.07 7.55
CA VAL A 214 -13.78 -27.11 6.47
C VAL A 214 -13.79 -25.70 7.06
N LEU A 215 -13.01 -24.80 6.46
CA LEU A 215 -13.07 -23.37 6.74
C LEU A 215 -14.26 -22.76 6.00
N LYS A 216 -15.10 -21.99 6.70
CA LYS A 216 -16.30 -21.35 6.15
C LYS A 216 -16.18 -19.83 6.29
N ILE A 217 -16.28 -19.11 5.19
CA ILE A 217 -16.19 -17.63 5.15
C ILE A 217 -17.48 -17.09 4.54
N GLN A 218 -18.16 -16.17 5.24
CA GLN A 218 -19.33 -15.49 4.68
C GLN A 218 -18.89 -14.39 3.72
N LEU A 219 -19.60 -14.27 2.59
CA LEU A 219 -19.26 -13.26 1.57
C LEU A 219 -19.44 -11.83 2.07
N ASN A 220 -20.44 -11.58 2.94
CA ASN A 220 -20.71 -10.26 3.53
C ASN A 220 -19.59 -9.79 4.48
N ASP A 221 -18.83 -10.71 5.07
CA ASP A 221 -17.79 -10.38 6.03
C ASP A 221 -16.44 -10.05 5.34
N ILE A 222 -16.35 -10.22 4.01
CA ILE A 222 -15.12 -9.99 3.25
C ILE A 222 -14.85 -8.49 3.14
N ILE A 223 -13.67 -8.08 3.65
CA ILE A 223 -13.21 -6.69 3.63
C ILE A 223 -12.41 -6.40 2.36
N ASN A 224 -11.52 -7.33 1.98
CA ASN A 224 -10.60 -7.12 0.87
C ASN A 224 -10.19 -8.43 0.20
N ILE A 225 -10.00 -8.37 -1.12
CA ILE A 225 -9.56 -9.47 -1.96
C ILE A 225 -8.40 -8.96 -2.82
N ASN A 226 -7.19 -9.45 -2.56
CA ASN A 226 -5.99 -9.04 -3.26
C ASN A 226 -5.43 -10.18 -4.11
N LYS A 227 -5.18 -9.90 -5.39
CA LYS A 227 -4.36 -10.79 -6.23
C LYS A 227 -2.90 -10.70 -5.78
N ARG A 228 -2.22 -11.83 -5.74
CA ARG A 228 -0.85 -11.97 -5.21
C ARG A 228 0.00 -12.83 -6.12
N ARG A 229 1.31 -12.75 -5.89
CA ARG A 229 2.29 -13.65 -6.47
C ARG A 229 2.60 -14.78 -5.50
N PHE A 230 2.93 -15.95 -6.01
CA PHE A 230 3.52 -17.04 -5.24
C PHE A 230 4.58 -17.70 -6.13
N LEU A 231 5.81 -17.87 -5.61
CA LEU A 231 6.97 -18.34 -6.38
C LEU A 231 7.18 -17.56 -7.69
N LEU A 232 7.11 -16.23 -7.63
CA LEU A 232 7.21 -15.30 -8.79
C LEU A 232 6.11 -15.46 -9.86
N SER A 233 5.12 -16.33 -9.65
CA SER A 233 3.99 -16.54 -10.56
C SER A 233 2.71 -15.88 -10.06
N GLN A 234 1.87 -15.39 -10.98
CA GLN A 234 0.61 -14.69 -10.72
C GLN A 234 -0.55 -15.64 -10.35
N ILE A 235 -0.32 -16.54 -9.38
CA ILE A 235 -1.23 -17.62 -8.98
C ILE A 235 -1.80 -17.48 -7.55
N GLY A 236 -1.38 -16.44 -6.82
CA GLY A 236 -1.81 -16.22 -5.43
C GLY A 236 -3.09 -15.38 -5.34
N LEU A 237 -3.90 -15.66 -4.32
CA LEU A 237 -5.06 -14.86 -3.93
C LEU A 237 -5.11 -14.74 -2.40
N GLU A 238 -5.24 -13.53 -1.88
CA GLU A 238 -5.39 -13.26 -0.45
C GLU A 238 -6.77 -12.68 -0.18
N ILE A 239 -7.52 -13.34 0.72
CA ILE A 239 -8.86 -12.92 1.14
C ILE A 239 -8.78 -12.50 2.61
N LYS A 240 -9.25 -11.30 2.92
CA LYS A 240 -9.32 -10.75 4.29
C LYS A 240 -10.79 -10.58 4.68
N TRP A 241 -11.18 -11.08 5.85
CA TRP A 241 -12.55 -10.97 6.34
C TRP A 241 -12.59 -10.69 7.85
N LEU A 242 -13.74 -10.18 8.32
CA LEU A 242 -14.02 -10.00 9.74
C LEU A 242 -14.69 -11.25 10.29
N ARG A 243 -14.05 -11.92 11.23
CA ARG A 243 -14.69 -13.03 11.93
C ARG A 243 -15.61 -12.52 13.02
N GLN A 244 -16.91 -12.73 12.86
CA GLN A 244 -17.90 -12.47 13.90
C GLN A 244 -17.94 -13.62 14.94
N PRO A 245 -18.18 -13.34 16.23
CA PRO A 245 -18.51 -12.04 16.85
C PRO A 245 -17.31 -11.21 17.35
N GLU A 246 -16.09 -11.74 17.28
CA GLU A 246 -14.89 -11.10 17.88
C GLU A 246 -14.33 -9.91 17.07
N ASN A 247 -14.88 -9.63 15.87
CA ASN A 247 -14.38 -8.62 14.91
C ASN A 247 -12.88 -8.73 14.66
N LYS A 248 -12.34 -9.95 14.75
CA LYS A 248 -10.93 -10.20 14.47
C LYS A 248 -10.75 -10.33 12.96
N VAL A 249 -9.77 -9.60 12.41
CA VAL A 249 -9.41 -9.71 11.00
C VAL A 249 -8.66 -11.03 10.81
N GLU A 250 -9.20 -11.89 9.97
CA GLU A 250 -8.57 -13.14 9.53
C GLU A 250 -8.19 -13.06 8.05
N HIS A 251 -7.19 -13.86 7.69
CA HIS A 251 -6.60 -13.87 6.36
C HIS A 251 -6.52 -15.31 5.85
N LEU A 252 -6.81 -15.47 4.56
CA LEU A 252 -6.67 -16.74 3.85
C LEU A 252 -5.84 -16.44 2.60
N PHE A 253 -4.60 -16.91 2.62
CA PHE A 253 -3.73 -16.87 1.45
C PHE A 253 -3.73 -18.22 0.74
N ILE A 254 -4.04 -18.22 -0.54
CA ILE A 254 -4.15 -19.43 -1.36
C ILE A 254 -3.31 -19.29 -2.63
N SER A 255 -2.75 -20.42 -3.09
CA SER A 255 -2.15 -20.55 -4.42
C SER A 255 -2.96 -21.51 -5.27
N LEU A 256 -3.29 -21.08 -6.49
CA LEU A 256 -3.99 -21.88 -7.50
C LEU A 256 -2.99 -22.51 -8.48
N LYS A 257 -3.47 -23.43 -9.33
CA LYS A 257 -2.61 -24.10 -10.32
C LYS A 257 -2.16 -23.16 -11.43
N THR A 258 -3.08 -22.37 -11.97
CA THR A 258 -2.81 -21.44 -13.07
C THR A 258 -3.31 -20.04 -12.77
N GLN A 259 -2.78 -19.06 -13.51
CA GLN A 259 -3.26 -17.68 -13.44
C GLN A 259 -4.74 -17.57 -13.85
N ASN A 260 -5.18 -18.39 -14.82
CA ASN A 260 -6.56 -18.40 -15.28
C ASN A 260 -7.52 -18.85 -14.17
N ASP A 261 -7.19 -19.92 -13.44
CA ASP A 261 -8.00 -20.40 -12.32
C ASP A 261 -8.15 -19.33 -11.23
N ARG A 262 -7.07 -18.58 -10.96
CA ARG A 262 -7.08 -17.45 -10.01
C ARG A 262 -8.02 -16.34 -10.49
N ASP A 263 -7.90 -15.94 -11.75
CA ASP A 263 -8.70 -14.87 -12.32
C ASP A 263 -10.18 -15.26 -12.42
N GLU A 264 -10.49 -16.53 -12.72
CA GLU A 264 -11.84 -17.09 -12.68
C GLU A 264 -12.43 -17.05 -11.26
N LEU A 265 -11.70 -17.51 -10.24
CA LEU A 265 -12.17 -17.43 -8.85
C LEU A 265 -12.37 -15.98 -8.41
N TYR A 266 -11.43 -15.08 -8.73
CA TYR A 266 -11.49 -13.67 -8.38
C TYR A 266 -12.67 -12.95 -9.04
N THR A 267 -12.90 -13.18 -10.33
CA THR A 267 -14.02 -12.57 -11.07
C THR A 267 -15.36 -13.08 -10.58
N ASN A 268 -15.50 -14.39 -10.35
CA ASN A 268 -16.73 -14.97 -9.83
C ASN A 268 -17.06 -14.48 -8.40
N LEU A 269 -16.04 -14.21 -7.58
CA LEU A 269 -16.19 -13.62 -6.24
C LEU A 269 -16.73 -12.19 -6.30
N LEU A 270 -16.17 -11.34 -7.18
CA LEU A 270 -16.60 -9.95 -7.33
C LEU A 270 -17.98 -9.81 -7.96
N ASN A 271 -18.39 -10.78 -8.77
CA ASN A 271 -19.72 -10.78 -9.39
C ASN A 271 -20.83 -11.15 -8.40
N GLN A 272 -20.51 -11.59 -7.17
CA GLN A 272 -21.54 -11.90 -6.17
C GLN A 272 -22.11 -10.61 -5.57
N PRO A 273 -23.46 -10.48 -5.49
CA PRO A 273 -24.11 -9.26 -5.03
C PRO A 273 -23.88 -8.96 -3.53
N THR A 274 -23.49 -9.98 -2.77
CA THR A 274 -23.20 -9.93 -1.33
C THR A 274 -21.84 -9.34 -0.99
N VAL A 275 -20.92 -9.25 -1.97
CA VAL A 275 -19.56 -8.76 -1.76
C VAL A 275 -19.51 -7.25 -2.03
N SER A 276 -19.54 -6.43 -0.98
CA SER A 276 -19.35 -4.98 -1.06
C SER A 276 -17.92 -4.60 -0.66
N LEU A 277 -17.05 -4.32 -1.63
CA LEU A 277 -15.66 -3.90 -1.37
C LEU A 277 -15.50 -2.41 -1.63
N GLU A 278 -15.13 -1.65 -0.60
CA GLU A 278 -14.66 -0.28 -0.77
C GLU A 278 -13.25 -0.29 -1.37
N ARG A 279 -13.12 0.05 -2.65
CA ARG A 279 -11.82 0.24 -3.30
C ARG A 279 -11.43 1.70 -3.19
N VAL A 280 -10.54 2.00 -2.25
CA VAL A 280 -9.88 3.30 -2.18
C VAL A 280 -8.82 3.36 -3.29
N PRO A 281 -8.90 4.31 -4.24
CA PRO A 281 -7.88 4.48 -5.27
C PRO A 281 -6.50 4.74 -4.67
N GLN A 282 -5.45 4.28 -5.36
CA GLN A 282 -4.08 4.43 -4.89
C GLN A 282 -3.69 5.89 -4.65
N ASP A 283 -4.08 6.77 -5.55
CA ASP A 283 -3.81 8.21 -5.49
C ASP A 283 -4.42 8.84 -4.23
N GLN A 284 -5.57 8.35 -3.78
CA GLN A 284 -6.22 8.82 -2.57
C GLN A 284 -5.41 8.45 -1.32
N MET A 285 -4.85 7.23 -1.27
CA MET A 285 -3.98 6.81 -0.16
C MET A 285 -2.68 7.60 -0.12
N THR A 286 -2.03 7.81 -1.27
CA THR A 286 -0.81 8.64 -1.37
C THR A 286 -1.09 10.06 -0.90
N MET A 287 -2.20 10.66 -1.34
CA MET A 287 -2.62 12.00 -0.88
C MET A 287 -2.88 12.06 0.61
N ARG A 288 -3.60 11.09 1.18
CA ARG A 288 -3.84 11.01 2.63
C ARG A 288 -2.54 10.94 3.42
N TRP A 289 -1.56 10.18 2.93
CA TRP A 289 -0.23 10.12 3.52
C TRP A 289 0.52 11.45 3.41
N GLN A 290 0.56 12.06 2.22
CA GLN A 290 1.22 13.36 2.01
C GLN A 290 0.66 14.47 2.88
N ASN A 291 -0.66 14.47 3.10
CA ASN A 291 -1.34 15.45 3.93
C ASN A 291 -1.26 15.16 5.44
N GLY A 292 -0.65 14.03 5.84
CA GLY A 292 -0.48 13.64 7.24
C GLY A 292 -1.68 12.90 7.86
N SER A 293 -2.74 12.62 7.10
CA SER A 293 -3.91 11.86 7.56
C SER A 293 -3.64 10.37 7.75
N LEU A 294 -2.63 9.83 7.05
CA LEU A 294 -2.14 8.45 7.19
C LEU A 294 -0.71 8.46 7.75
N SER A 295 -0.41 7.56 8.68
CA SER A 295 0.93 7.43 9.28
C SER A 295 1.95 6.85 8.28
N ASN A 296 3.24 7.07 8.51
CA ASN A 296 4.29 6.50 7.67
C ASN A 296 4.25 4.97 7.69
N TYR A 297 4.06 4.37 8.86
CA TYR A 297 3.95 2.91 8.98
C TYR A 297 2.76 2.33 8.22
N ASP A 298 1.56 2.91 8.37
CA ASP A 298 0.36 2.39 7.70
C ASP A 298 0.50 2.53 6.18
N TYR A 299 1.10 3.62 5.72
CA TYR A 299 1.40 3.82 4.31
C TYR A 299 2.44 2.81 3.79
N LEU A 300 3.48 2.51 4.57
CA LEU A 300 4.46 1.48 4.22
C LEU A 300 3.84 0.09 4.17
N LEU A 301 2.95 -0.26 5.11
CA LEU A 301 2.20 -1.52 5.05
C LEU A 301 1.27 -1.58 3.83
N TYR A 302 0.63 -0.47 3.49
CA TYR A 302 -0.19 -0.35 2.29
C TYR A 302 0.62 -0.57 1.00
N ILE A 303 1.77 0.09 0.85
CA ILE A 303 2.66 -0.08 -0.30
C ILE A 303 3.22 -1.51 -0.34
N ASN A 304 3.65 -2.07 0.78
CA ASN A 304 4.08 -3.47 0.86
C ASN A 304 2.98 -4.40 0.33
N SER A 305 1.73 -4.19 0.79
CA SER A 305 0.58 -4.92 0.27
C SER A 305 0.42 -4.69 -1.24
N LEU A 306 0.46 -3.47 -1.77
CA LEU A 306 0.39 -3.26 -3.23
C LEU A 306 1.53 -3.97 -4.00
N ALA A 307 2.67 -4.18 -3.36
CA ALA A 307 3.84 -4.85 -3.93
C ALA A 307 3.79 -6.39 -3.83
N ASP A 308 2.61 -6.95 -3.56
CA ASP A 308 2.33 -8.36 -3.29
C ASP A 308 3.00 -8.94 -2.04
N ARG A 309 3.44 -8.11 -1.09
CA ARG A 309 4.01 -8.61 0.17
C ARG A 309 2.92 -9.07 1.13
N THR A 310 3.17 -10.15 1.87
CA THR A 310 2.23 -10.69 2.86
C THR A 310 2.95 -11.38 4.02
N PHE A 311 2.33 -11.37 5.20
CA PHE A 311 2.84 -12.05 6.39
C PHE A 311 2.74 -13.59 6.29
N HIS A 312 1.94 -14.12 5.36
CA HIS A 312 1.72 -15.56 5.18
C HIS A 312 2.82 -16.25 4.36
N ASP A 313 3.64 -15.47 3.64
CA ASP A 313 4.74 -15.95 2.82
C ASP A 313 6.04 -15.25 3.24
N LEU A 314 6.94 -16.00 3.87
CA LEU A 314 8.23 -15.48 4.34
C LEU A 314 9.14 -15.04 3.20
N THR A 315 8.95 -15.56 1.97
CA THR A 315 9.75 -15.18 0.80
C THR A 315 9.37 -13.78 0.29
N GLN A 316 8.16 -13.34 0.62
CA GLN A 316 7.57 -12.04 0.27
C GLN A 316 7.13 -11.28 1.51
N TYR A 317 7.87 -11.41 2.62
CA TYR A 317 7.54 -10.73 3.85
C TYR A 317 7.62 -9.20 3.70
N PRO A 318 6.75 -8.41 4.37
CA PRO A 318 6.82 -6.96 4.28
C PRO A 318 8.17 -6.41 4.75
N VAL A 319 8.65 -5.36 4.09
CA VAL A 319 9.96 -4.77 4.33
C VAL A 319 9.79 -3.36 4.88
N MET A 320 10.59 -3.03 5.90
CA MET A 320 10.65 -1.70 6.52
C MET A 320 12.10 -1.19 6.54
N PRO A 321 12.32 0.13 6.44
CA PRO A 321 13.68 0.69 6.48
C PRO A 321 14.29 0.58 7.87
N TRP A 322 15.62 0.45 7.94
CA TRP A 322 16.37 0.99 9.07
C TRP A 322 16.24 2.52 9.10
N VAL A 323 15.74 3.07 10.21
CA VAL A 323 15.55 4.52 10.39
C VAL A 323 16.69 5.15 11.20
N LEU A 324 17.05 4.54 12.33
CA LEU A 324 18.12 5.02 13.21
C LEU A 324 19.45 4.37 12.87
N GLN A 325 20.55 5.09 13.15
CA GLN A 325 21.92 4.56 13.06
C GLN A 325 22.67 4.53 14.40
N ASP A 326 22.12 5.14 15.47
CA ASP A 326 22.73 5.11 16.81
C ASP A 326 22.04 4.10 17.74
N TYR A 327 22.74 2.99 18.00
CA TYR A 327 22.33 1.93 18.93
C TYR A 327 23.30 1.77 20.10
N THR A 328 24.20 2.73 20.32
CA THR A 328 25.28 2.65 21.31
C THR A 328 25.21 3.73 22.39
N SER A 329 24.64 4.90 22.09
CA SER A 329 24.54 6.00 23.05
C SER A 329 23.60 5.70 24.22
N ALA A 330 23.84 6.38 25.35
CA ALA A 330 23.00 6.29 26.55
C ALA A 330 21.65 6.98 26.40
N THR A 331 21.58 8.04 25.59
CA THR A 331 20.38 8.84 25.33
C THR A 331 20.25 9.10 23.84
N LEU A 332 19.02 9.20 23.35
CA LEU A 332 18.72 9.44 21.94
C LEU A 332 17.84 10.69 21.80
N ASP A 333 18.30 11.68 21.04
CA ASP A 333 17.52 12.88 20.71
C ASP A 333 16.98 12.77 19.27
N LEU A 334 15.66 12.61 19.15
CA LEU A 334 15.00 12.47 17.84
C LEU A 334 15.00 13.75 17.00
N ASN A 335 15.39 14.89 17.57
CA ASN A 335 15.50 16.15 16.84
C ASN A 335 16.85 16.29 16.12
N ASP A 336 17.85 15.49 16.46
CA ASP A 336 19.15 15.53 15.81
C ASP A 336 19.10 14.78 14.46
N PRO A 337 19.36 15.44 13.32
CA PRO A 337 19.44 14.76 12.02
C PRO A 337 20.55 13.70 11.97
N SER A 338 21.56 13.79 12.83
CA SER A 338 22.73 12.90 12.80
C SER A 338 22.43 11.47 13.25
N ILE A 339 21.34 11.23 13.99
CA ILE A 339 20.99 9.88 14.46
C ILE A 339 20.23 9.07 13.42
N TYR A 340 19.80 9.70 12.32
CA TYR A 340 19.02 9.07 11.26
C TYR A 340 19.92 8.53 10.16
N ARG A 341 19.53 7.38 9.61
CA ARG A 341 20.12 6.82 8.41
C ARG A 341 19.72 7.67 7.19
N ASP A 342 20.65 7.82 6.27
CA ASP A 342 20.35 8.29 4.90
C ASP A 342 19.40 7.33 4.17
N LEU A 343 18.12 7.71 4.09
CA LEU A 343 17.05 6.96 3.41
C LEU A 343 17.14 7.01 1.89
N SER A 344 18.00 7.85 1.32
CA SER A 344 18.21 7.93 -0.14
C SER A 344 19.12 6.84 -0.69
N LYS A 345 19.81 6.11 0.18
CA LYS A 345 20.78 5.07 -0.16
C LYS A 345 20.32 3.69 0.31
N PRO A 346 20.57 2.63 -0.48
CA PRO A 346 20.42 1.25 0.01
C PRO A 346 21.50 0.94 1.05
N ILE A 347 21.26 -0.11 1.85
CA ILE A 347 22.17 -0.56 2.92
C ILE A 347 23.61 -0.67 2.44
N GLY A 348 23.81 -1.34 1.30
CA GLY A 348 25.14 -1.60 0.75
C GLY A 348 25.90 -0.34 0.32
N ALA A 349 25.21 0.80 0.18
CA ALA A 349 25.79 2.08 -0.23
C ALA A 349 25.98 3.08 0.94
N LEU A 350 25.63 2.71 2.18
CA LEU A 350 25.81 3.57 3.35
C LEU A 350 27.30 3.80 3.67
N GLU A 351 28.10 2.74 3.63
CA GLU A 351 29.53 2.77 3.96
C GLU A 351 30.38 2.90 2.68
N PRO A 352 31.14 3.99 2.48
CA PRO A 352 31.82 4.27 1.21
C PRO A 352 32.90 3.25 0.87
N ASN A 353 33.73 2.85 1.84
CA ASN A 353 34.81 1.88 1.64
C ASN A 353 34.28 0.51 1.20
N ARG A 354 33.10 0.13 1.71
CA ARG A 354 32.43 -1.11 1.32
C ARG A 354 31.88 -1.00 -0.09
N LEU A 355 31.26 0.12 -0.41
CA LEU A 355 30.67 0.39 -1.73
C LEU A 355 31.71 0.33 -2.84
N GLU A 356 32.91 0.88 -2.62
CA GLU A 356 34.01 0.82 -3.59
C GLU A 356 34.37 -0.61 -3.97
N ARG A 357 34.57 -1.49 -2.98
CA ARG A 357 34.86 -2.92 -3.21
C ARG A 357 33.73 -3.65 -3.94
N LEU A 358 32.47 -3.30 -3.63
CA LEU A 358 31.32 -3.87 -4.34
C LEU A 358 31.28 -3.42 -5.81
N LYS A 359 31.66 -2.17 -6.10
CA LYS A 359 31.77 -1.65 -7.46
C LYS A 359 32.92 -2.25 -8.24
N GLU A 360 34.07 -2.48 -7.62
CA GLU A 360 35.19 -3.21 -8.23
C GLU A 360 34.74 -4.60 -8.69
N ARG A 361 34.11 -5.36 -7.79
CA ARG A 361 33.54 -6.68 -8.14
C ARG A 361 32.49 -6.59 -9.26
N TYR A 362 31.65 -5.55 -9.23
CA TYR A 362 30.63 -5.32 -10.27
C TYR A 362 31.25 -5.10 -11.65
N LEU A 363 32.37 -4.37 -11.73
CA LEU A 363 33.07 -4.08 -12.99
C LEU A 363 33.79 -5.30 -13.55
N GLU A 364 34.32 -6.18 -12.70
CA GLU A 364 35.00 -7.41 -13.09
C GLU A 364 34.05 -8.54 -13.55
N MET A 365 32.76 -8.43 -13.23
CA MET A 365 31.78 -9.49 -13.47
C MET A 365 31.30 -9.54 -14.92
N SER A 366 31.07 -10.76 -15.44
CA SER A 366 30.37 -10.98 -16.71
C SER A 366 28.88 -10.66 -16.59
N GLU A 367 28.24 -10.26 -17.68
CA GLU A 367 26.79 -10.04 -17.70
C GLU A 367 26.01 -11.34 -17.39
N PRO A 368 24.91 -11.29 -16.63
CA PRO A 368 24.28 -10.11 -16.02
C PRO A 368 24.95 -9.65 -14.71
N LYS A 369 25.31 -8.38 -14.64
CA LYS A 369 25.99 -7.80 -13.47
C LYS A 369 25.04 -7.51 -12.31
N PHE A 370 25.55 -7.62 -11.08
CA PHE A 370 24.82 -7.26 -9.86
C PHE A 370 25.75 -6.73 -8.77
N LEU A 371 25.25 -5.81 -7.95
CA LEU A 371 25.99 -5.31 -6.78
C LEU A 371 25.77 -6.20 -5.57
N TYR A 372 24.54 -6.71 -5.37
CA TYR A 372 24.15 -7.47 -4.19
C TYR A 372 23.73 -8.89 -4.56
N GLY A 373 24.51 -9.88 -4.09
CA GLY A 373 24.21 -11.31 -4.29
C GLY A 373 23.17 -11.87 -3.30
N SER A 374 22.82 -11.08 -2.28
CA SER A 374 21.81 -11.43 -1.29
C SER A 374 20.77 -10.32 -1.23
N HIS A 375 19.50 -10.70 -1.10
CA HIS A 375 18.39 -9.76 -1.02
C HIS A 375 18.24 -9.19 0.39
N TYR A 376 17.66 -7.99 0.54
CA TYR A 376 17.44 -7.36 1.86
C TYR A 376 16.33 -8.02 2.69
N SER A 377 15.51 -8.88 2.08
CA SER A 377 14.40 -9.60 2.72
C SER A 377 14.37 -11.04 2.24
N ALA A 378 14.87 -11.97 3.05
CA ALA A 378 14.82 -13.40 2.78
C ALA A 378 14.19 -14.14 3.97
N PRO A 379 13.60 -15.33 3.79
CA PRO A 379 12.98 -16.07 4.90
C PRO A 379 13.92 -16.30 6.08
N GLY A 380 15.19 -16.61 5.80
CA GLY A 380 16.21 -16.76 6.85
C GLY A 380 16.43 -15.48 7.65
N PHE A 381 16.28 -14.30 7.04
CA PHE A 381 16.46 -13.00 7.69
C PHE A 381 15.23 -12.60 8.52
N VAL A 382 14.04 -12.89 8.01
CA VAL A 382 12.79 -12.69 8.76
C VAL A 382 12.78 -13.58 10.01
N LEU A 383 13.12 -14.87 9.86
CA LEU A 383 13.19 -15.79 10.98
C LEU A 383 14.36 -15.53 11.91
N PHE A 384 15.46 -14.95 11.42
CA PHE A 384 16.55 -14.47 12.27
C PHE A 384 16.03 -13.47 13.31
N TYR A 385 15.16 -12.53 12.92
CA TYR A 385 14.52 -11.61 13.87
C TYR A 385 13.44 -12.30 14.72
N LEU A 386 12.62 -13.15 14.11
CA LEU A 386 11.44 -13.74 14.76
C LEU A 386 11.71 -15.04 15.53
N VAL A 387 12.96 -15.50 15.63
CA VAL A 387 13.31 -16.81 16.23
C VAL A 387 12.76 -17.00 17.65
N ARG A 388 12.64 -15.93 18.44
CA ARG A 388 12.11 -15.99 19.82
C ARG A 388 10.58 -16.03 19.87
N LYS A 389 9.90 -15.37 18.92
CA LYS A 389 8.44 -15.37 18.80
C LYS A 389 7.91 -16.66 18.17
N TYR A 390 8.57 -17.10 17.10
CA TYR A 390 8.19 -18.28 16.32
C TYR A 390 9.36 -19.27 16.14
N PRO A 391 9.85 -19.87 17.24
CA PRO A 391 11.02 -20.78 17.19
C PRO A 391 10.78 -22.04 16.36
N GLN A 392 9.52 -22.47 16.26
CA GLN A 392 9.08 -23.58 15.39
C GLN A 392 9.43 -23.36 13.90
N TYR A 393 9.33 -22.13 13.40
CA TYR A 393 9.67 -21.84 12.00
C TYR A 393 11.17 -21.96 11.76
N MET A 394 12.00 -21.51 12.71
CA MET A 394 13.45 -21.67 12.62
C MET A 394 13.87 -23.14 12.66
N LEU A 395 13.29 -23.92 13.57
CA LEU A 395 13.54 -25.37 13.64
C LEU A 395 13.12 -26.06 12.33
N CYS A 396 11.99 -25.68 11.74
CA CYS A 396 11.57 -26.21 10.44
C CYS A 396 12.58 -25.86 9.33
N LEU A 397 13.02 -24.59 9.25
CA LEU A 397 13.95 -24.13 8.22
C LEU A 397 15.34 -24.77 8.34
N GLN A 398 15.83 -25.00 9.56
CA GLN A 398 17.16 -25.54 9.85
C GLN A 398 17.17 -27.04 10.22
N ASN A 399 16.17 -27.80 9.75
CA ASN A 399 16.09 -29.25 9.93
C ASN A 399 16.24 -29.70 11.40
N GLY A 400 15.54 -29.03 12.31
CA GLY A 400 15.45 -29.39 13.72
C GLY A 400 16.53 -28.83 14.62
N ARG A 401 17.39 -27.93 14.14
CA ARG A 401 18.44 -27.28 14.93
C ARG A 401 18.25 -25.76 14.92
N PHE A 402 18.82 -25.08 15.90
CA PHE A 402 19.00 -23.63 15.85
C PHE A 402 20.37 -23.31 15.24
N ASP A 403 20.54 -22.05 14.83
CA ASP A 403 21.79 -21.60 14.25
C ASP A 403 22.90 -21.57 15.33
N HIS A 404 24.14 -21.42 14.89
CA HIS A 404 25.24 -21.18 15.80
C HIS A 404 24.96 -19.96 16.68
N PRO A 405 25.16 -20.03 18.01
CA PRO A 405 24.92 -18.95 18.96
C PRO A 405 25.39 -17.56 18.48
N ASP A 406 26.61 -17.45 17.95
CA ASP A 406 27.18 -16.19 17.47
C ASP A 406 26.57 -15.63 16.18
N ARG A 407 25.84 -16.45 15.41
CA ARG A 407 25.12 -16.02 14.20
C ARG A 407 23.65 -15.72 14.45
N MET A 408 23.16 -15.95 15.68
CA MET A 408 21.79 -15.63 16.06
C MET A 408 21.61 -14.14 16.34
N PHE A 409 20.35 -13.70 16.34
CA PHE A 409 19.99 -12.33 16.66
C PHE A 409 20.19 -12.08 18.15
N ASN A 410 21.34 -11.52 18.52
CA ASN A 410 21.72 -11.35 19.93
C ASN A 410 21.62 -9.90 20.41
N SER A 411 22.03 -8.95 19.58
CA SER A 411 22.08 -7.52 19.91
C SER A 411 21.66 -6.71 18.69
N VAL A 412 20.84 -5.68 18.90
CA VAL A 412 20.45 -4.75 17.83
C VAL A 412 21.67 -3.98 17.30
N ALA A 413 22.55 -3.55 18.20
CA ALA A 413 23.76 -2.81 17.85
C ALA A 413 24.74 -3.66 17.02
N ASP A 414 24.90 -4.95 17.37
CA ASP A 414 25.74 -5.88 16.62
C ASP A 414 25.20 -6.09 15.20
N VAL A 415 23.88 -6.22 15.05
CA VAL A 415 23.24 -6.37 13.73
C VAL A 415 23.46 -5.13 12.88
N TRP A 416 23.23 -3.93 13.42
CA TRP A 416 23.48 -2.69 12.68
C TRP A 416 24.93 -2.60 12.19
N LYS A 417 25.90 -2.89 13.07
CA LYS A 417 27.32 -2.93 12.72
C LYS A 417 27.64 -3.97 11.64
N ASN A 418 27.07 -5.17 11.75
CA ASN A 418 27.28 -6.25 10.78
C ASN A 418 26.74 -5.87 9.39
N VAL A 419 25.58 -5.23 9.34
CA VAL A 419 24.93 -4.75 8.13
C VAL A 419 25.70 -3.61 7.45
N LEU A 420 26.63 -2.94 8.14
CA LEU A 420 27.55 -1.95 7.56
C LEU A 420 28.89 -2.54 7.10
N VAL A 421 29.39 -3.56 7.80
CA VAL A 421 30.75 -4.09 7.58
C VAL A 421 30.77 -5.33 6.67
N ASN A 422 29.79 -6.23 6.80
CA ASN A 422 29.80 -7.49 6.09
C ASN A 422 29.46 -7.30 4.59
N MET A 423 30.17 -8.03 3.71
CA MET A 423 30.05 -7.94 2.25
C MET A 423 28.85 -8.72 1.69
N SER A 424 28.19 -9.54 2.51
CA SER A 424 27.01 -10.33 2.12
C SER A 424 25.75 -9.97 2.91
N ASP A 425 25.84 -9.03 3.87
CA ASP A 425 24.72 -8.67 4.73
C ASP A 425 24.09 -7.33 4.33
N PHE A 426 22.92 -7.41 3.71
CA PHE A 426 22.17 -6.25 3.20
C PHE A 426 20.76 -6.15 3.80
N LYS A 427 20.52 -6.75 4.97
CA LYS A 427 19.20 -6.86 5.60
C LYS A 427 18.56 -5.50 5.90
N GLU A 428 17.31 -5.34 5.48
CA GLU A 428 16.42 -4.29 5.99
C GLU A 428 15.60 -4.84 7.18
N LEU A 429 14.74 -4.01 7.78
CA LEU A 429 13.91 -4.37 8.94
C LEU A 429 12.56 -4.99 8.52
N ILE A 430 11.86 -5.53 9.52
CA ILE A 430 10.50 -6.07 9.42
C ILE A 430 9.50 -5.17 10.19
N PRO A 431 8.18 -5.24 9.91
CA PRO A 431 7.17 -4.41 10.56
C PRO A 431 7.14 -4.48 12.08
N GLU A 432 7.54 -5.61 12.69
CA GLU A 432 7.56 -5.83 14.13
C GLU A 432 8.43 -4.83 14.89
N PHE A 433 9.45 -4.26 14.26
CA PHE A 433 10.29 -3.22 14.87
C PHE A 433 9.54 -1.88 15.09
N TYR A 434 8.37 -1.71 14.46
CA TYR A 434 7.56 -0.49 14.49
C TYR A 434 6.11 -0.73 14.94
N ASP A 435 5.77 -1.97 15.30
CA ASP A 435 4.43 -2.38 15.75
C ASP A 435 4.29 -2.26 17.27
N THR A 436 3.67 -1.17 17.71
CA THR A 436 3.45 -0.87 19.13
C THR A 436 2.42 -1.79 19.78
N ASN A 437 1.57 -2.48 19.01
CA ASN A 437 0.50 -3.32 19.57
C ASN A 437 1.05 -4.58 20.25
N ASN A 438 2.14 -5.14 19.71
CA ASN A 438 2.76 -6.36 20.21
C ASN A 438 3.87 -6.11 21.26
N GLY A 439 4.18 -4.85 21.58
CA GLY A 439 5.09 -4.48 22.66
C GLY A 439 6.52 -5.04 22.56
N GLY A 440 6.98 -5.41 21.36
CA GLY A 440 8.32 -5.97 21.14
C GLY A 440 8.50 -7.41 21.64
N ASP A 441 7.42 -8.21 21.68
CA ASP A 441 7.44 -9.61 22.12
C ASP A 441 8.50 -10.50 21.44
N PHE A 442 8.84 -10.22 20.18
CA PHE A 442 9.86 -10.94 19.42
C PHE A 442 11.30 -10.76 19.94
N LEU A 443 11.55 -9.80 20.84
CA LEU A 443 12.86 -9.57 21.45
C LEU A 443 13.05 -10.40 22.73
N ILE A 444 11.98 -10.97 23.27
CA ILE A 444 11.96 -11.68 24.56
C ILE A 444 11.89 -13.19 24.33
N ASN A 445 12.71 -13.95 25.05
CA ASN A 445 12.65 -15.41 25.08
C ASN A 445 11.55 -15.90 26.05
N SER A 446 10.29 -15.68 25.68
CA SER A 446 9.13 -16.06 26.50
C SER A 446 9.00 -17.57 26.73
N TYR A 447 9.51 -18.39 25.79
CA TYR A 447 9.49 -19.85 25.87
C TYR A 447 10.61 -20.44 26.75
N GLY A 448 11.57 -19.63 27.20
CA GLY A 448 12.71 -20.12 28.01
C GLY A 448 13.61 -21.12 27.27
N ILE A 449 13.73 -20.99 25.94
CA ILE A 449 14.52 -21.88 25.09
C ILE A 449 16.00 -21.67 25.38
N ASP A 450 16.76 -22.76 25.49
CA ASP A 450 18.21 -22.70 25.61
C ASP A 450 18.85 -22.58 24.22
N PHE A 451 19.28 -21.37 23.87
CA PHE A 451 19.97 -21.07 22.62
C PHE A 451 21.50 -21.30 22.73
N GLY A 452 22.00 -21.73 23.90
CA GLY A 452 23.42 -22.00 24.12
C GLY A 452 24.23 -20.77 24.53
N TYR A 453 25.54 -20.85 24.33
CA TYR A 453 26.52 -19.86 24.75
C TYR A 453 27.32 -19.36 23.55
N ARG A 454 27.60 -18.06 23.54
CA ARG A 454 28.53 -17.44 22.58
C ARG A 454 29.97 -17.83 22.90
N HIS A 455 30.88 -17.57 21.96
CA HIS A 455 32.31 -17.78 22.17
C HIS A 455 32.90 -17.00 23.36
N ASP A 456 32.29 -15.88 23.75
CA ASP A 456 32.67 -15.08 24.92
C ASP A 456 32.13 -15.65 26.26
N GLY A 457 31.39 -16.76 26.22
CA GLY A 457 30.77 -17.40 27.37
C GLY A 457 29.44 -16.77 27.80
N THR A 458 28.93 -15.77 27.09
CA THR A 458 27.62 -15.18 27.38
C THR A 458 26.50 -16.12 26.97
N LYS A 459 25.53 -16.32 27.88
CA LYS A 459 24.34 -17.15 27.60
C LYS A 459 23.35 -16.37 26.76
N ILE A 460 22.80 -16.99 25.73
CA ILE A 460 21.80 -16.36 24.86
C ILE A 460 20.41 -16.50 25.49
N GLY A 461 19.75 -15.36 25.71
CA GLY A 461 18.38 -15.25 26.17
C GLY A 461 17.65 -14.16 25.38
N ASP A 462 17.21 -13.12 26.08
CA ASP A 462 16.60 -11.93 25.47
C ASP A 462 17.61 -11.18 24.59
N VAL A 463 17.09 -10.44 23.61
CA VAL A 463 17.92 -9.59 22.75
C VAL A 463 18.46 -8.42 23.55
N GLN A 464 19.76 -8.16 23.44
CA GLN A 464 20.40 -6.99 24.02
C GLN A 464 19.93 -5.73 23.27
N LEU A 465 19.28 -4.84 24.03
CA LEU A 465 18.77 -3.57 23.53
C LEU A 465 19.82 -2.47 23.69
N PRO A 466 19.70 -1.39 22.90
CA PRO A 466 20.52 -0.20 23.07
C PRO A 466 20.41 0.40 24.48
N PRO A 467 21.43 1.08 25.00
CA PRO A 467 21.40 1.64 26.35
C PRO A 467 20.28 2.66 26.60
N TRP A 468 19.83 3.36 25.55
CA TRP A 468 18.70 4.31 25.62
C TRP A 468 17.32 3.65 25.74
N ALA A 469 17.22 2.32 25.58
CA ALA A 469 15.95 1.60 25.59
C ALA A 469 15.64 1.00 26.96
N ASN A 470 14.60 1.52 27.63
CA ASN A 470 14.05 0.98 28.87
C ASN A 470 13.12 -0.23 28.61
N GLY A 471 13.64 -1.26 27.94
CA GLY A 471 12.94 -2.51 27.61
C GLY A 471 12.32 -2.57 26.21
N PRO A 472 11.78 -3.74 25.81
CA PRO A 472 11.35 -4.00 24.43
C PRO A 472 10.20 -3.11 23.93
N ALA A 473 9.20 -2.86 24.77
CA ALA A 473 8.07 -2.00 24.41
C ALA A 473 8.51 -0.54 24.19
N HIS A 474 9.40 -0.03 25.07
CA HIS A 474 9.97 1.31 24.91
C HIS A 474 10.84 1.40 23.66
N PHE A 475 11.64 0.37 23.36
CA PHE A 475 12.44 0.29 22.13
C PHE A 475 11.58 0.42 20.86
N VAL A 476 10.51 -0.38 20.76
CA VAL A 476 9.60 -0.32 19.61
C VAL A 476 8.86 1.02 19.54
N GLN A 477 8.47 1.59 20.68
CA GLN A 477 7.85 2.92 20.71
C GLN A 477 8.79 4.02 20.21
N VAL A 478 10.07 3.99 20.62
CA VAL A 478 11.07 4.96 20.15
C VAL A 478 11.32 4.79 18.65
N LEU A 479 11.43 3.56 18.15
CA LEU A 479 11.54 3.31 16.71
C LEU A 479 10.31 3.79 15.95
N ARG A 480 9.10 3.56 16.49
CA ARG A 480 7.88 4.08 15.88
C ARG A 480 7.85 5.60 15.85
N ASN A 481 8.23 6.26 16.95
CA ASN A 481 8.33 7.72 17.01
C ASN A 481 9.38 8.25 16.03
N ALA A 482 10.51 7.56 15.87
CA ALA A 482 11.54 7.90 14.90
C ALA A 482 11.03 7.75 13.45
N LEU A 483 10.28 6.69 13.14
CA LEU A 483 9.67 6.48 11.82
C LEU A 483 8.63 7.56 11.50
N GLU A 484 7.88 8.02 12.48
CA GLU A 484 6.89 9.10 12.32
C GLU A 484 7.48 10.51 12.46
N SER A 485 8.79 10.64 12.69
CA SER A 485 9.43 11.93 12.87
C SER A 485 9.37 12.81 11.60
N ASP A 486 9.52 14.11 11.79
CA ASP A 486 9.55 15.06 10.67
C ASP A 486 10.70 14.79 9.71
N TYR A 487 11.86 14.36 10.24
CA TYR A 487 13.02 14.00 9.42
C TYR A 487 12.70 12.84 8.48
N VAL A 488 12.12 11.76 9.00
CA VAL A 488 11.77 10.59 8.18
C VAL A 488 10.64 10.92 7.22
N SER A 489 9.60 11.60 7.69
CA SER A 489 8.48 12.05 6.87
C SER A 489 8.95 12.82 5.63
N GLN A 490 9.95 13.69 5.77
CA GLN A 490 10.52 14.42 4.64
C GLN A 490 11.29 13.56 3.64
N ASN A 491 11.94 12.48 4.10
CA ASN A 491 12.93 11.75 3.32
C ASN A 491 12.48 10.33 2.91
N LEU A 492 11.38 9.82 3.46
CA LEU A 492 10.90 8.44 3.27
C LEU A 492 10.59 8.12 1.80
N HIS A 493 10.11 9.11 1.03
CA HIS A 493 9.84 8.95 -0.40
C HIS A 493 11.08 8.47 -1.19
N HIS A 494 12.29 8.86 -0.80
CA HIS A 494 13.52 8.37 -1.45
C HIS A 494 13.77 6.88 -1.19
N TRP A 495 13.44 6.37 0.00
CA TRP A 495 13.54 4.94 0.29
C TRP A 495 12.47 4.16 -0.48
N ILE A 496 11.25 4.72 -0.58
CA ILE A 496 10.19 4.14 -1.41
C ILE A 496 10.63 4.05 -2.88
N ASP A 497 11.35 5.06 -3.39
CA ASP A 497 11.91 5.03 -4.76
C ASP A 497 12.87 3.86 -4.99
N LEU A 498 13.69 3.51 -3.99
CA LEU A 498 14.64 2.38 -4.05
C LEU A 498 13.92 1.03 -4.05
N ILE A 499 12.92 0.87 -3.19
CA ILE A 499 12.31 -0.44 -2.92
C ILE A 499 11.11 -0.72 -3.83
N PHE A 500 10.28 0.28 -4.11
CA PHE A 500 9.02 0.13 -4.84
C PHE A 500 8.89 1.05 -6.06
N GLY A 501 9.78 2.03 -6.19
CA GLY A 501 9.69 3.07 -7.21
C GLY A 501 10.68 2.93 -8.36
N TYR A 502 10.98 4.06 -8.99
CA TYR A 502 11.71 4.11 -10.26
C TYR A 502 13.20 3.72 -10.15
N LYS A 503 13.79 3.76 -8.94
CA LYS A 503 15.19 3.36 -8.68
C LYS A 503 15.36 1.87 -8.36
N GLN A 504 14.31 1.07 -8.51
CA GLN A 504 14.37 -0.39 -8.28
C GLN A 504 15.08 -1.15 -9.41
N ARG A 505 14.97 -0.65 -10.66
CA ARG A 505 15.48 -1.33 -11.87
C ARG A 505 16.06 -0.33 -12.88
N GLY A 506 16.83 -0.85 -13.83
CA GLY A 506 17.36 -0.08 -14.96
C GLY A 506 18.51 0.86 -14.59
N ILE A 507 18.72 1.88 -15.44
CA ILE A 507 19.84 2.82 -15.32
C ILE A 507 19.79 3.61 -14.01
N GLU A 508 18.59 3.93 -13.52
CA GLU A 508 18.41 4.65 -12.27
C GLU A 508 18.79 3.81 -11.05
N ALA A 509 18.58 2.49 -11.11
CA ALA A 509 19.08 1.57 -10.08
C ALA A 509 20.61 1.50 -10.08
N GLU A 510 21.27 1.49 -11.24
CA GLU A 510 22.73 1.53 -11.33
C GLU A 510 23.30 2.83 -10.74
N LYS A 511 22.71 3.99 -11.09
CA LYS A 511 23.09 5.30 -10.51
C LYS A 511 22.92 5.32 -8.99
N ALA A 512 21.84 4.72 -8.48
CA ALA A 512 21.55 4.62 -7.05
C ALA A 512 22.32 3.49 -6.34
N ASN A 513 23.12 2.69 -7.06
CA ASN A 513 23.81 1.49 -6.57
C ASN A 513 22.87 0.43 -5.99
N ASN A 514 21.69 0.23 -6.58
CA ASN A 514 20.59 -0.57 -6.06
C ASN A 514 20.30 -1.83 -6.92
N VAL A 515 21.34 -2.51 -7.40
CA VAL A 515 21.21 -3.64 -8.35
C VAL A 515 21.41 -4.98 -7.62
N PHE A 516 20.37 -5.79 -7.59
CA PHE A 516 20.38 -7.12 -6.97
C PHE A 516 20.59 -8.24 -7.99
N PHE A 517 20.77 -9.46 -7.50
CA PHE A 517 20.89 -10.64 -8.34
C PHE A 517 19.64 -10.84 -9.22
N TYR A 518 19.85 -11.12 -10.51
CA TYR A 518 18.80 -11.08 -11.54
C TYR A 518 17.61 -12.02 -11.26
N LEU A 519 17.84 -13.19 -10.64
CA LEU A 519 16.76 -14.15 -10.30
C LEU A 519 15.79 -13.65 -9.23
N CYS A 520 16.16 -12.62 -8.47
CA CYS A 520 15.29 -12.04 -7.46
C CYS A 520 14.19 -11.14 -8.07
N TYR A 521 14.36 -10.76 -9.34
CA TYR A 521 13.45 -9.87 -10.07
C TYR A 521 12.31 -10.65 -10.73
N GLU A 522 11.09 -10.16 -10.58
CA GLU A 522 9.92 -10.63 -11.34
C GLU A 522 10.18 -10.63 -12.85
N GLY A 523 9.77 -11.73 -13.50
CA GLY A 523 9.88 -11.96 -14.94
C GLY A 523 11.24 -12.49 -15.41
N ALA A 524 12.23 -12.63 -14.51
CA ALA A 524 13.56 -13.12 -14.89
C ALA A 524 13.56 -14.59 -15.34
N VAL A 525 12.72 -15.42 -14.70
CA VAL A 525 12.57 -16.85 -15.04
C VAL A 525 11.10 -17.21 -15.08
N ASN A 526 10.69 -17.88 -16.14
CA ASN A 526 9.38 -18.51 -16.22
C ASN A 526 9.53 -20.03 -15.98
N LEU A 527 9.13 -20.49 -14.79
CA LEU A 527 9.27 -21.89 -14.38
C LEU A 527 8.57 -22.87 -15.32
N ASP A 528 7.52 -22.44 -16.03
CA ASP A 528 6.73 -23.29 -16.92
C ASP A 528 7.39 -23.53 -18.27
N THR A 529 8.38 -22.70 -18.63
CA THR A 529 9.15 -22.88 -19.86
C THR A 529 10.28 -23.90 -19.71
N ILE A 530 10.65 -24.25 -18.48
CA ILE A 530 11.77 -25.13 -18.16
C ILE A 530 11.31 -26.58 -18.25
N LYS A 531 11.91 -27.34 -19.17
CA LYS A 531 11.58 -28.76 -19.40
C LYS A 531 12.33 -29.72 -18.48
N ASP A 532 13.55 -29.35 -18.04
CA ASP A 532 14.33 -30.18 -17.12
C ASP A 532 13.81 -30.00 -15.69
N ILE A 533 13.50 -31.13 -15.05
CA ILE A 533 12.95 -31.22 -13.70
C ILE A 533 14.01 -30.80 -12.68
N ASN A 534 15.29 -31.12 -12.92
CA ASN A 534 16.38 -30.77 -12.00
C ASN A 534 16.64 -29.26 -11.98
N ASP A 535 16.73 -28.65 -13.16
CA ASP A 535 16.94 -27.21 -13.30
C ASP A 535 15.76 -26.42 -12.71
N ARG A 536 14.53 -26.87 -12.99
CA ARG A 536 13.32 -26.26 -12.41
C ARG A 536 13.35 -26.33 -10.89
N HIS A 537 13.67 -27.49 -10.32
CA HIS A 537 13.75 -27.66 -8.87
C HIS A 537 14.84 -26.80 -8.23
N GLY A 538 16.02 -26.70 -8.87
CA GLY A 538 17.12 -25.85 -8.39
C GLY A 538 16.72 -24.37 -8.33
N LEU A 539 16.03 -23.88 -9.36
CA LEU A 539 15.55 -22.50 -9.43
C LEU A 539 14.43 -22.22 -8.41
N GLU A 540 13.50 -23.16 -8.21
CA GLU A 540 12.46 -23.05 -7.18
C GLU A 540 13.08 -22.91 -5.77
N ILE A 541 14.08 -23.74 -5.44
CA ILE A 541 14.80 -23.66 -4.16
C ILE A 541 15.48 -22.29 -4.04
N GLN A 542 16.17 -21.84 -5.09
CA GLN A 542 16.87 -20.57 -5.07
C GLN A 542 15.92 -19.39 -4.83
N ILE A 543 14.75 -19.38 -5.46
CA ILE A 543 13.71 -18.35 -5.25
C ILE A 543 13.19 -18.40 -3.80
N MET A 544 13.02 -19.62 -3.25
CA MET A 544 12.56 -19.80 -1.87
C MET A 544 13.60 -19.38 -0.83
N GLU A 545 14.89 -19.59 -1.07
CA GLU A 545 15.95 -19.30 -0.09
C GLU A 545 16.41 -17.84 -0.13
N PHE A 546 16.57 -17.26 -1.32
CA PHE A 546 17.22 -15.96 -1.49
C PHE A 546 16.25 -14.77 -1.44
N GLY A 547 14.95 -15.01 -1.32
CA GLY A 547 13.92 -13.98 -1.24
C GLY A 547 13.61 -13.31 -2.59
N GLN A 548 12.53 -12.52 -2.63
CA GLN A 548 12.00 -11.94 -3.86
C GLN A 548 11.93 -10.42 -3.76
N ILE A 549 12.24 -9.71 -4.85
CA ILE A 549 12.11 -8.24 -4.93
C ILE A 549 10.62 -7.88 -5.03
N PRO A 550 10.15 -6.84 -4.30
CA PRO A 550 8.76 -6.42 -4.38
C PRO A 550 8.39 -5.99 -5.80
N LYS A 551 7.10 -6.07 -6.14
CA LYS A 551 6.63 -5.55 -7.43
C LYS A 551 6.90 -4.04 -7.50
N GLN A 552 7.40 -3.57 -8.64
CA GLN A 552 7.56 -2.14 -8.88
C GLN A 552 6.17 -1.50 -9.00
N ILE A 553 5.87 -0.55 -8.12
CA ILE A 553 4.57 0.14 -8.08
C ILE A 553 4.65 1.47 -8.82
N PHE A 554 5.74 2.21 -8.65
CA PHE A 554 5.91 3.55 -9.19
C PHE A 554 7.02 3.58 -10.23
N THR A 555 6.75 4.21 -11.37
CA THR A 555 7.72 4.44 -12.45
C THR A 555 8.27 5.85 -12.46
N LEU A 556 7.61 6.77 -11.76
CA LEU A 556 8.02 8.15 -11.55
C LEU A 556 8.54 8.35 -10.11
N PRO A 557 9.28 9.44 -9.83
CA PRO A 557 9.68 9.77 -8.47
C PRO A 557 8.49 9.87 -7.52
N HIS A 558 8.60 9.21 -6.36
CA HIS A 558 7.56 9.21 -5.35
C HIS A 558 7.41 10.61 -4.75
N PRO A 559 6.18 11.12 -4.57
CA PRO A 559 5.99 12.48 -4.10
C PRO A 559 6.36 12.61 -2.61
N LYS A 560 6.78 13.81 -2.18
CA LYS A 560 7.24 14.11 -0.82
C LYS A 560 6.05 14.34 0.13
N ARG A 561 6.18 13.97 1.41
CA ARG A 561 5.18 14.25 2.46
C ARG A 561 5.25 15.71 2.95
N SER A 562 4.10 16.34 3.17
CA SER A 562 4.01 17.70 3.73
C SER A 562 3.93 17.67 5.25
N ILE A 563 4.70 18.52 5.93
CA ILE A 563 4.88 18.50 7.40
C ILE A 563 3.93 19.45 8.11
N LEU A 564 3.50 20.53 7.46
CA LEU A 564 2.77 21.63 8.11
C LEU A 564 1.40 21.20 8.69
N THR A 565 0.90 20.03 8.32
CA THR A 565 -0.34 19.44 8.84
C THR A 565 -0.16 18.62 10.13
N LEU A 566 1.05 18.19 10.49
CA LEU A 566 1.32 17.30 11.64
C LEU A 566 0.99 17.97 12.99
N HIS A 567 1.19 19.29 13.11
CA HIS A 567 0.89 20.03 14.34
C HIS A 567 -0.60 19.98 14.75
N LYS A 568 -1.53 19.66 13.85
CA LYS A 568 -2.97 19.53 14.17
C LYS A 568 -3.39 18.11 14.57
N LEU A 569 -2.65 17.08 14.18
CA LEU A 569 -3.00 15.68 14.45
C LEU A 569 -2.25 15.09 15.65
N HIS A 570 -1.02 15.53 15.92
CA HIS A 570 -0.26 15.07 17.09
C HIS A 570 -1.00 15.34 18.42
N ILE A 571 -1.81 16.40 18.50
CA ILE A 571 -2.57 16.70 19.72
C ILE A 571 -3.73 15.70 19.93
N LYS A 572 -4.30 15.10 18.86
CA LYS A 572 -5.46 14.20 18.97
C LYS A 572 -5.09 12.74 19.28
N THR A 573 -3.94 12.26 18.82
CA THR A 573 -3.50 10.88 19.09
C THR A 573 -2.83 10.73 20.44
N THR A 574 -2.19 11.78 20.98
CA THR A 574 -1.58 11.72 22.33
C THR A 574 -2.59 11.96 23.46
N SER A 575 -3.75 12.57 23.19
CA SER A 575 -4.81 12.76 24.18
C SER A 575 -5.73 11.54 24.37
N ALA A 576 -5.61 10.51 23.52
CA ALA A 576 -6.46 9.32 23.59
C ALA A 576 -5.92 8.22 24.53
N SER A 577 -4.75 8.41 25.17
CA SER A 577 -4.12 7.40 26.03
C SER A 577 -4.16 7.70 27.53
N VAL A 578 -4.85 8.76 27.98
CA VAL A 578 -5.05 9.02 29.42
C VAL A 578 -6.46 9.57 29.68
N ALA A 579 -7.48 8.72 29.59
CA ALA A 579 -8.74 8.91 30.30
C ALA A 579 -9.44 7.55 30.49
N SER A 580 -9.66 7.20 31.75
CA SER A 580 -10.42 6.04 32.20
C SER A 580 -11.87 6.06 31.72
N GLU A 581 -12.36 4.86 31.42
CA GLU A 581 -13.74 4.41 31.20
C GLU A 581 -14.86 5.39 31.61
N THR A 582 -15.69 5.81 30.65
CA THR A 582 -17.14 5.55 30.53
C THR A 582 -17.76 6.51 29.51
N GLU A 583 -18.73 5.98 28.75
CA GLU A 583 -19.72 6.68 27.91
C GLU A 583 -19.32 7.23 26.51
N ASN A 584 -20.03 6.68 25.51
CA ASN A 584 -20.35 7.17 24.18
C ASN A 584 -19.20 7.47 23.20
N LYS A 585 -18.99 6.52 22.28
CA LYS A 585 -18.36 6.72 20.97
C LYS A 585 -19.21 7.72 20.16
N GLU A 586 -18.97 9.00 20.31
CA GLU A 586 -19.28 9.96 19.26
C GLU A 586 -18.11 9.99 18.27
N ASN A 587 -18.41 9.66 17.01
CA ASN A 587 -17.50 9.82 15.88
C ASN A 587 -16.93 11.25 15.88
N PRO A 588 -15.67 11.47 15.45
CA PRO A 588 -15.16 12.81 15.31
C PRO A 588 -16.03 13.53 14.27
N ILE A 589 -16.88 14.44 14.76
CA ILE A 589 -17.88 15.21 14.02
C ILE A 589 -17.27 15.65 12.69
N GLU A 590 -17.76 15.05 11.59
CA GLU A 590 -17.60 15.57 10.25
C GLU A 590 -18.11 17.00 10.29
N LYS A 591 -17.23 17.99 10.09
CA LYS A 591 -17.67 19.38 9.93
C LYS A 591 -18.59 19.41 8.73
N THR A 592 -19.89 19.50 8.96
CA THR A 592 -20.89 19.58 7.91
C THR A 592 -20.77 20.95 7.26
N PHE A 593 -20.46 20.94 5.97
CA PHE A 593 -20.41 22.16 5.17
C PHE A 593 -21.83 22.47 4.69
N GLU A 594 -22.46 23.50 5.25
CA GLU A 594 -23.79 23.93 4.84
C GLU A 594 -23.75 25.30 4.16
N LEU A 595 -24.41 25.39 3.00
CA LEU A 595 -24.65 26.64 2.28
C LEU A 595 -26.09 27.08 2.51
N HIS A 596 -26.29 28.31 2.95
CA HIS A 596 -27.61 28.91 3.11
C HIS A 596 -27.80 30.04 2.09
N GLU A 597 -28.87 29.99 1.31
CA GLU A 597 -29.17 31.03 0.35
C GLU A 597 -29.52 32.35 1.07
N LEU A 598 -28.76 33.41 0.83
CA LEU A 598 -29.05 34.74 1.35
C LEU A 598 -29.93 35.55 0.38
N ILE A 599 -29.51 35.62 -0.88
CA ILE A 599 -30.08 36.51 -1.90
C ILE A 599 -29.92 35.89 -3.29
N MET A 600 -30.98 35.96 -4.10
CA MET A 600 -30.96 35.63 -5.52
C MET A 600 -31.24 36.89 -6.36
N PHE A 601 -30.39 37.15 -7.35
CA PHE A 601 -30.57 38.21 -8.34
C PHE A 601 -30.81 37.61 -9.73
N GLN A 602 -31.88 38.02 -10.41
CA GLN A 602 -32.06 37.76 -11.84
C GLN A 602 -31.23 38.78 -12.61
N SER A 603 -30.04 38.38 -13.05
CA SER A 603 -28.98 39.34 -13.36
C SER A 603 -28.95 39.72 -14.84
N HIS A 604 -28.66 38.80 -15.76
CA HIS A 604 -28.36 39.10 -17.16
C HIS A 604 -29.45 38.62 -18.13
N LYS A 605 -29.46 39.14 -19.37
CA LYS A 605 -30.33 38.60 -20.43
C LYS A 605 -29.81 37.28 -20.97
N GLU A 606 -28.49 37.12 -20.96
CA GLU A 606 -27.78 35.89 -21.31
C GLU A 606 -27.01 35.36 -20.10
N SER A 607 -26.18 34.33 -20.30
CA SER A 607 -25.44 33.70 -19.20
C SER A 607 -24.45 34.66 -18.53
N VAL A 608 -24.25 34.44 -17.23
CA VAL A 608 -23.23 35.17 -16.45
C VAL A 608 -21.86 34.57 -16.78
N SER A 609 -20.90 35.40 -17.16
CA SER A 609 -19.56 34.95 -17.54
C SER A 609 -18.59 35.00 -16.35
N SER A 610 -18.62 36.09 -15.58
CA SER A 610 -17.69 36.31 -14.45
C SER A 610 -18.32 37.13 -13.35
N ILE A 611 -17.97 36.82 -12.09
CA ILE A 611 -18.42 37.51 -10.89
C ILE A 611 -17.22 37.84 -10.01
N ILE A 612 -17.24 39.04 -9.43
CA ILE A 612 -16.26 39.50 -8.43
C ILE A 612 -17.01 40.03 -7.23
N ILE A 613 -16.52 39.72 -6.03
CA ILE A 613 -16.94 40.39 -4.80
C ILE A 613 -15.92 41.45 -4.40
N GLN A 614 -16.40 42.65 -4.11
CA GLN A 614 -15.58 43.74 -3.63
C GLN A 614 -15.78 43.86 -2.11
N ASN A 615 -14.70 43.69 -1.34
CA ASN A 615 -14.69 43.84 0.11
C ASN A 615 -13.70 44.93 0.50
N LYS A 616 -14.18 46.16 0.71
CA LYS A 616 -13.37 47.21 1.35
C LYS A 616 -14.27 48.12 2.18
N GLU A 617 -13.87 48.33 3.44
CA GLU A 617 -14.42 49.35 4.35
C GLU A 617 -15.96 49.41 4.39
N GLU A 618 -16.59 48.26 4.69
CA GLU A 618 -18.05 48.06 4.79
C GLU A 618 -18.86 48.04 3.47
N ILE A 619 -18.23 48.17 2.31
CA ILE A 619 -18.93 48.08 1.01
C ILE A 619 -18.89 46.63 0.55
N ASN A 620 -20.02 45.93 0.64
CA ASN A 620 -20.24 44.60 0.05
C ASN A 620 -20.98 44.76 -1.29
N GLU A 621 -20.22 44.99 -2.35
CA GLU A 621 -20.73 45.09 -3.72
C GLU A 621 -20.33 43.86 -4.54
N VAL A 622 -21.27 43.38 -5.36
CA VAL A 622 -21.06 42.29 -6.32
C VAL A 622 -21.02 42.87 -7.71
N ILE A 623 -19.94 42.59 -8.42
CA ILE A 623 -19.75 42.98 -9.81
C ILE A 623 -19.98 41.74 -10.67
N SER A 624 -20.86 41.84 -11.67
CA SER A 624 -21.09 40.76 -12.61
C SER A 624 -21.00 41.23 -14.06
N VAL A 625 -20.49 40.34 -14.88
CA VAL A 625 -20.30 40.54 -16.31
C VAL A 625 -20.94 39.38 -17.05
N GLY A 626 -21.70 39.68 -18.10
CA GLY A 626 -22.47 38.68 -18.84
C GLY A 626 -22.16 38.62 -20.33
N GLN A 627 -22.61 37.54 -20.96
CA GLN A 627 -22.52 37.39 -22.42
C GLN A 627 -23.40 38.37 -23.20
N ASP A 628 -24.26 39.14 -22.51
CA ASP A 628 -25.06 40.22 -23.06
C ASP A 628 -24.29 41.54 -23.25
N GLY A 629 -22.97 41.56 -23.01
CA GLY A 629 -22.12 42.76 -23.18
C GLY A 629 -22.28 43.79 -22.05
N MET A 630 -22.98 43.41 -20.97
CA MET A 630 -23.35 44.30 -19.88
C MET A 630 -22.52 44.04 -18.61
N LEU A 631 -22.20 45.12 -17.92
CA LEU A 631 -21.65 45.18 -16.57
C LEU A 631 -22.75 45.56 -15.59
N LYS A 632 -22.93 44.79 -14.52
CA LYS A 632 -23.90 45.05 -13.46
C LYS A 632 -23.25 45.08 -12.09
N LEU A 633 -23.67 46.04 -11.26
CA LEU A 633 -23.22 46.21 -9.88
C LEU A 633 -24.41 46.04 -8.93
N TYR A 634 -24.28 45.17 -7.93
CA TYR A 634 -25.30 44.90 -6.93
C TYR A 634 -24.78 45.23 -5.54
N SER A 635 -25.61 45.87 -4.72
CA SER A 635 -25.32 46.06 -3.30
C SER A 635 -25.94 44.91 -2.51
N ILE A 636 -25.12 44.15 -1.78
CA ILE A 636 -25.58 43.06 -0.91
C ILE A 636 -26.41 43.62 0.25
N LYS A 637 -25.97 44.74 0.85
CA LYS A 637 -26.67 45.43 1.94
C LYS A 637 -28.08 45.86 1.53
N ASN A 638 -28.22 46.48 0.36
CA ASN A 638 -29.50 47.04 -0.11
C ASN A 638 -30.33 46.05 -0.92
N LYS A 639 -29.81 44.85 -1.22
CA LYS A 639 -30.42 43.81 -2.07
C LYS A 639 -30.94 44.36 -3.41
N LYS A 640 -30.24 45.34 -3.99
CA LYS A 640 -30.65 46.03 -5.22
C LYS A 640 -29.49 46.21 -6.18
N LEU A 641 -29.82 46.21 -7.47
CA LEU A 641 -28.94 46.63 -8.55
C LEU A 641 -28.65 48.13 -8.40
N THR A 642 -27.38 48.51 -8.30
CA THR A 642 -26.93 49.91 -8.20
C THR A 642 -26.64 50.49 -9.57
N ARG A 643 -26.00 49.73 -10.47
CA ARG A 643 -25.64 50.19 -11.82
C ARG A 643 -25.74 49.10 -12.87
N ASN A 644 -26.03 49.51 -14.10
CA ASN A 644 -26.08 48.68 -15.30
C ASN A 644 -25.48 49.47 -16.48
N VAL A 645 -24.46 48.93 -17.13
CA VAL A 645 -23.69 49.62 -18.18
C VAL A 645 -23.39 48.67 -19.33
N SER A 646 -23.61 49.11 -20.56
CA SER A 646 -23.19 48.38 -21.77
C SER A 646 -21.74 48.73 -22.08
N LEU A 647 -20.83 47.74 -22.04
CA LEU A 647 -19.40 47.96 -22.33
C LEU A 647 -19.04 47.64 -23.78
N SER A 648 -19.58 46.53 -24.32
CA SER A 648 -19.34 46.10 -25.70
C SER A 648 -20.63 45.58 -26.35
N SER A 649 -20.60 45.43 -27.67
CA SER A 649 -21.69 44.79 -28.44
C SER A 649 -21.57 43.26 -28.49
N LEU A 650 -20.38 42.73 -28.18
CA LEU A 650 -20.08 41.31 -28.10
C LEU A 650 -20.04 40.83 -26.64
N SER A 651 -19.96 39.53 -26.45
CA SER A 651 -19.93 38.92 -25.13
C SER A 651 -18.67 39.29 -24.36
N LEU A 652 -18.82 39.54 -23.06
CA LEU A 652 -17.71 39.72 -22.14
C LEU A 652 -17.37 38.37 -21.49
N SER A 653 -16.09 38.05 -21.39
CA SER A 653 -15.61 36.73 -20.95
C SER A 653 -15.25 36.68 -19.47
N SER A 654 -14.44 37.62 -19.01
CA SER A 654 -13.89 37.66 -17.66
C SER A 654 -13.72 39.11 -17.20
N CYS A 655 -13.63 39.30 -15.89
CA CYS A 655 -13.37 40.61 -15.32
C CYS A 655 -12.47 40.52 -14.09
N VAL A 656 -11.71 41.60 -13.85
CA VAL A 656 -10.90 41.81 -12.65
C VAL A 656 -11.03 43.27 -12.19
N SER A 657 -10.95 43.54 -10.90
CA SER A 657 -11.03 44.90 -10.34
C SER A 657 -9.84 45.18 -9.44
N TYR A 658 -9.25 46.37 -9.54
CA TYR A 658 -8.16 46.82 -8.66
C TYR A 658 -8.30 48.30 -8.29
N TYR A 659 -7.61 48.67 -7.22
CA TYR A 659 -7.51 50.06 -6.79
C TYR A 659 -6.21 50.71 -7.25
N THR A 660 -6.32 51.92 -7.79
CA THR A 660 -5.18 52.77 -8.11
C THR A 660 -4.57 53.38 -6.84
N SER A 661 -3.35 53.92 -6.97
CA SER A 661 -2.72 54.74 -5.92
C SER A 661 -3.53 55.97 -5.52
N SER A 662 -4.48 56.39 -6.37
CA SER A 662 -5.42 57.48 -6.11
C SER A 662 -6.73 57.00 -5.48
N HIS A 663 -6.77 55.77 -4.96
CA HIS A 663 -7.94 55.09 -4.38
C HIS A 663 -9.10 54.86 -5.35
N ARG A 664 -8.92 55.04 -6.66
CA ARG A 664 -9.98 54.79 -7.64
C ARG A 664 -10.13 53.30 -7.92
N ASN A 665 -11.37 52.81 -7.90
CA ASN A 665 -11.66 51.44 -8.31
C ASN A 665 -11.80 51.32 -9.83
N ILE A 666 -10.89 50.57 -10.45
CA ILE A 666 -10.88 50.32 -11.89
C ILE A 666 -11.21 48.85 -12.13
N LEU A 667 -12.21 48.62 -12.98
CA LEU A 667 -12.56 47.32 -13.51
C LEU A 667 -11.94 47.15 -14.90
N VAL A 668 -11.41 45.95 -15.16
CA VAL A 668 -10.97 45.52 -16.48
C VAL A 668 -11.83 44.35 -16.91
N ALA A 669 -12.47 44.48 -18.07
CA ALA A 669 -13.28 43.43 -18.67
C ALA A 669 -12.65 42.95 -19.98
N GLY A 670 -12.55 41.63 -20.14
CA GLY A 670 -12.14 40.99 -21.38
C GLY A 670 -13.36 40.76 -22.27
N SER A 671 -13.22 41.05 -23.56
CA SER A 671 -14.30 40.98 -24.53
C SER A 671 -13.92 40.07 -25.70
N TRP A 672 -14.93 39.47 -26.33
CA TRP A 672 -14.76 38.66 -27.54
C TRP A 672 -14.52 39.49 -28.81
N ASP A 673 -14.46 40.82 -28.69
CA ASP A 673 -14.02 41.75 -29.74
C ASP A 673 -12.50 42.01 -29.71
N ASN A 674 -11.75 41.10 -29.06
CA ASN A 674 -10.29 41.13 -28.90
C ASN A 674 -9.77 42.26 -28.00
N SER A 675 -10.66 42.97 -27.29
CA SER A 675 -10.31 44.15 -26.49
C SER A 675 -10.34 43.91 -24.98
N LEU A 676 -9.52 44.69 -24.28
CA LEU A 676 -9.52 44.87 -22.84
C LEU A 676 -10.12 46.25 -22.52
N ILE A 677 -11.27 46.26 -21.84
CA ILE A 677 -12.03 47.47 -21.56
C ILE A 677 -11.75 47.91 -20.13
N PHE A 678 -11.21 49.12 -19.95
CA PHE A 678 -10.93 49.71 -18.64
C PHE A 678 -12.07 50.63 -18.25
N TYR A 679 -12.73 50.34 -17.12
CA TYR A 679 -13.89 51.06 -16.63
C TYR A 679 -13.65 51.60 -15.22
N ASP A 680 -13.86 52.90 -15.05
CA ASP A 680 -13.78 53.57 -13.75
C ASP A 680 -15.13 53.41 -13.02
N ILE A 681 -15.14 52.64 -11.93
CA ILE A 681 -16.35 52.39 -11.16
C ILE A 681 -16.78 53.66 -10.43
N GLU A 682 -15.88 54.46 -9.89
CA GLU A 682 -16.27 55.65 -9.10
C GLU A 682 -16.96 56.69 -9.98
N PHE A 683 -16.32 57.03 -11.10
CA PHE A 683 -16.84 58.03 -12.05
C PHE A 683 -17.85 57.47 -13.04
N GLY A 684 -17.99 56.14 -13.10
CA GLY A 684 -18.98 55.46 -13.93
C GLY A 684 -18.73 55.57 -15.43
N ARG A 685 -17.46 55.62 -15.87
CA ARG A 685 -17.09 55.85 -17.27
C ARG A 685 -16.04 54.87 -17.77
N VAL A 686 -16.06 54.55 -19.06
CA VAL A 686 -14.96 53.84 -19.74
C VAL A 686 -13.76 54.78 -19.82
N ILE A 687 -12.61 54.35 -19.30
CA ILE A 687 -11.34 55.07 -19.35
C ILE A 687 -10.74 54.91 -20.74
N ASP A 688 -10.57 53.66 -21.18
CA ASP A 688 -10.01 53.33 -22.49
C ASP A 688 -10.37 51.90 -22.92
N ILE A 689 -10.21 51.62 -24.21
CA ILE A 689 -10.40 50.30 -24.82
C ILE A 689 -9.09 49.91 -25.50
N LEU A 690 -8.44 48.88 -24.98
CA LEU A 690 -7.15 48.40 -25.45
C LEU A 690 -7.34 47.19 -26.37
N GLN A 691 -7.06 47.34 -27.67
CA GLN A 691 -6.93 46.20 -28.58
C GLN A 691 -5.59 45.50 -28.32
N GLY A 692 -5.64 44.45 -27.50
CA GLY A 692 -4.44 43.76 -27.02
C GLY A 692 -4.17 42.43 -27.71
N HIS A 693 -5.19 41.81 -28.30
CA HIS A 693 -5.15 40.45 -28.83
C HIS A 693 -5.66 40.38 -30.29
N GLU A 694 -5.36 39.28 -30.96
CA GLU A 694 -5.80 39.02 -32.35
C GLU A 694 -7.09 38.17 -32.41
N ASP A 695 -7.49 37.58 -31.29
CA ASP A 695 -8.72 36.81 -31.10
C ASP A 695 -9.35 37.10 -29.72
N ALA A 696 -10.46 36.44 -29.40
CA ALA A 696 -11.24 36.65 -28.20
C ALA A 696 -10.40 36.46 -26.92
N VAL A 697 -10.51 37.43 -26.01
CA VAL A 697 -9.94 37.32 -24.67
C VAL A 697 -10.76 36.29 -23.89
N SER A 698 -10.13 35.23 -23.43
CA SER A 698 -10.79 34.12 -22.74
C SER A 698 -10.83 34.29 -21.22
N CYS A 699 -9.74 34.77 -20.64
CA CYS A 699 -9.57 34.87 -19.19
C CYS A 699 -8.66 36.04 -18.79
N LEU A 700 -8.83 36.50 -17.55
CA LEU A 700 -8.05 37.59 -16.96
C LEU A 700 -7.61 37.21 -15.54
N ALA A 701 -6.39 37.61 -15.20
CA ALA A 701 -5.85 37.53 -13.85
C ALA A 701 -5.19 38.85 -13.47
N LEU A 702 -5.16 39.15 -12.17
CA LEU A 702 -4.65 40.40 -11.63
C LEU A 702 -3.63 40.09 -10.54
N SER A 703 -2.48 40.76 -10.57
CA SER A 703 -1.53 40.82 -9.47
C SER A 703 -1.55 42.23 -8.89
N ASP A 704 -2.12 42.35 -7.69
CA ASP A 704 -2.32 43.63 -7.02
C ASP A 704 -1.01 44.21 -6.50
N SER A 705 -0.06 43.36 -6.12
CA SER A 705 1.22 43.78 -5.56
C SER A 705 2.17 44.32 -6.64
N ARG A 706 2.26 43.63 -7.79
CA ARG A 706 3.11 44.03 -8.92
C ARG A 706 2.44 45.07 -9.83
N LYS A 707 1.14 45.33 -9.64
CA LYS A 707 0.33 46.22 -10.50
C LYS A 707 0.41 45.78 -11.96
N ILE A 708 0.08 44.52 -12.20
CA ILE A 708 0.02 43.92 -13.54
C ILE A 708 -1.30 43.17 -13.76
N ILE A 709 -1.73 43.10 -15.01
CA ILE A 709 -2.90 42.39 -15.49
C ILE A 709 -2.42 41.37 -16.52
N ILE A 710 -2.91 40.15 -16.44
CA ILE A 710 -2.56 39.08 -17.37
C ILE A 710 -3.83 38.70 -18.13
N SER A 711 -3.78 38.72 -19.45
CA SER A 711 -4.88 38.31 -20.31
C SER A 711 -4.51 37.09 -21.13
N GLY A 712 -5.35 36.06 -21.08
CA GLY A 712 -5.27 34.89 -21.95
C GLY A 712 -6.24 35.03 -23.11
N SER A 713 -5.85 34.52 -24.28
CA SER A 713 -6.62 34.64 -25.51
C SER A 713 -6.62 33.34 -26.32
N TRP A 714 -7.58 33.27 -27.22
CA TRP A 714 -7.70 32.24 -28.24
C TRP A 714 -6.69 32.39 -29.39
N ASP A 715 -5.92 33.48 -29.41
CA ASP A 715 -4.78 33.67 -30.33
C ASP A 715 -3.52 32.87 -29.93
N CYS A 716 -3.65 31.92 -29.00
CA CYS A 716 -2.58 31.11 -28.41
C CYS A 716 -1.52 31.93 -27.65
N THR A 717 -1.87 33.12 -27.16
CA THR A 717 -0.97 33.93 -26.32
C THR A 717 -1.59 34.32 -24.99
N ALA A 718 -0.75 34.42 -23.96
CA ALA A 718 -1.05 35.17 -22.74
C ALA A 718 -0.15 36.41 -22.66
N LYS A 719 -0.75 37.59 -22.49
CA LYS A 719 -0.04 38.87 -22.45
C LYS A 719 -0.07 39.47 -21.06
N VAL A 720 1.08 40.01 -20.63
CA VAL A 720 1.25 40.67 -19.32
C VAL A 720 1.26 42.18 -19.55
N TRP A 721 0.32 42.87 -18.93
CA TRP A 721 0.10 44.31 -19.05
C TRP A 721 0.37 45.01 -17.73
N LYS A 722 0.87 46.24 -17.78
CA LYS A 722 0.96 47.12 -16.63
C LYS A 722 -0.42 47.67 -16.25
N SER A 723 -0.79 47.63 -14.97
CA SER A 723 -2.03 48.24 -14.48
C SER A 723 -2.00 49.75 -14.67
N TYR A 724 -3.17 50.32 -14.95
CA TYR A 724 -3.32 51.75 -15.11
C TYR A 724 -3.17 52.46 -13.75
N SER A 725 -2.30 53.47 -13.70
CA SER A 725 -2.01 54.23 -12.47
C SER A 725 -2.53 55.67 -12.53
N SER A 726 -2.32 56.38 -13.65
CA SER A 726 -2.83 57.73 -13.92
C SER A 726 -2.61 58.11 -15.40
N GLY A 727 -3.58 58.76 -16.06
CA GLY A 727 -3.46 59.23 -17.45
C GLY A 727 -4.78 59.31 -18.22
N THR A 728 -4.79 59.77 -19.47
CA THR A 728 -6.03 59.82 -20.28
C THR A 728 -6.14 58.70 -21.31
N LYS A 729 -5.05 58.01 -21.67
CA LYS A 729 -5.03 56.88 -22.61
C LYS A 729 -3.98 55.84 -22.25
N ILE A 730 -4.30 54.58 -22.50
CA ILE A 730 -3.45 53.40 -22.33
C ILE A 730 -2.83 53.08 -23.69
N LYS A 731 -1.51 53.19 -23.80
CA LYS A 731 -0.81 52.85 -25.05
C LYS A 731 -0.31 51.39 -24.98
N PRO A 732 -0.68 50.51 -25.92
CA PRO A 732 -0.28 49.10 -25.90
C PRO A 732 1.23 48.90 -25.77
N ALA A 733 2.03 49.61 -26.58
CA ALA A 733 3.49 49.46 -26.63
C ALA A 733 4.21 49.90 -25.34
N GLU A 734 3.59 50.78 -24.53
CA GLU A 734 4.16 51.24 -23.25
C GLU A 734 3.66 50.39 -22.07
N CYS A 735 2.57 49.63 -22.26
CA CYS A 735 1.92 48.86 -21.20
C CYS A 735 2.19 47.36 -21.29
N LEU A 736 2.53 46.82 -22.47
CA LEU A 736 2.89 45.41 -22.64
C LEU A 736 4.27 45.13 -22.05
N ILE A 737 4.34 44.22 -21.08
CA ILE A 737 5.57 43.82 -20.38
C ILE A 737 6.16 42.56 -21.01
N ALA A 738 5.33 41.55 -21.23
CA ALA A 738 5.74 40.26 -21.75
C ALA A 738 4.60 39.60 -22.57
N GLN A 739 5.01 38.73 -23.49
CA GLN A 739 4.12 37.86 -24.25
C GLN A 739 4.57 36.42 -24.01
N LEU A 740 3.63 35.57 -23.60
CA LEU A 740 3.82 34.15 -23.34
C LEU A 740 3.10 33.39 -24.46
N ASP A 741 3.85 32.59 -25.20
CA ASP A 741 3.31 31.85 -26.33
C ASP A 741 2.96 30.42 -25.92
N HIS A 742 1.85 29.90 -26.47
CA HIS A 742 1.32 28.57 -26.23
C HIS A 742 1.10 27.84 -27.54
N ASP A 743 1.08 26.51 -27.51
CA ASP A 743 0.83 25.69 -28.70
C ASP A 743 -0.66 25.65 -29.09
N SER A 744 -1.54 26.06 -28.18
CA SER A 744 -3.00 25.97 -28.33
C SER A 744 -3.70 27.12 -27.58
N LYS A 745 -5.01 27.25 -27.79
CA LYS A 745 -5.80 28.36 -27.23
C LYS A 745 -5.76 28.35 -25.72
N VAL A 746 -5.53 29.53 -25.12
CA VAL A 746 -5.51 29.67 -23.66
C VAL A 746 -6.95 29.76 -23.16
N THR A 747 -7.32 28.91 -22.20
CA THR A 747 -8.70 28.83 -21.67
C THR A 747 -8.84 29.45 -20.30
N CYS A 748 -7.82 29.28 -19.45
CA CYS A 748 -7.82 29.76 -18.07
C CYS A 748 -6.40 30.10 -17.60
N ILE A 749 -6.31 31.07 -16.69
CA ILE A 749 -5.06 31.53 -16.09
C ILE A 749 -5.27 31.71 -14.59
N ASN A 750 -4.25 31.39 -13.80
CA ASN A 750 -4.24 31.66 -12.36
C ASN A 750 -2.84 32.09 -11.87
N ILE A 751 -2.78 32.88 -10.80
CA ILE A 751 -1.55 33.39 -10.20
C ILE A 751 -1.42 32.79 -8.80
N SER A 752 -0.20 32.43 -8.39
CA SER A 752 0.04 31.89 -7.06
C SER A 752 -0.17 32.95 -5.97
N GLY A 753 -0.50 32.53 -4.74
CA GLY A 753 -0.78 33.46 -3.64
C GLY A 753 0.41 34.33 -3.21
N ASP A 754 1.64 33.89 -3.48
CA ASP A 754 2.89 34.64 -3.31
C ASP A 754 3.28 35.48 -4.55
N GLU A 755 2.47 35.41 -5.62
CA GLU A 755 2.66 36.09 -6.91
C GLU A 755 4.02 35.81 -7.58
N THR A 756 4.65 34.67 -7.31
CA THR A 756 5.92 34.26 -7.95
C THR A 756 5.71 33.43 -9.22
N LEU A 757 4.58 32.74 -9.30
CA LEU A 757 4.26 31.77 -10.34
C LEU A 757 2.94 32.10 -11.04
N LEU A 758 2.88 31.75 -12.32
CA LEU A 758 1.71 31.89 -13.19
C LEU A 758 1.45 30.56 -13.88
N VAL A 759 0.19 30.13 -13.88
CA VAL A 759 -0.22 28.92 -14.60
C VAL A 759 -1.25 29.28 -15.64
N SER A 760 -1.08 28.72 -16.84
CA SER A 760 -1.99 28.86 -17.97
C SER A 760 -2.37 27.49 -18.51
N GLY A 761 -3.67 27.28 -18.74
CA GLY A 761 -4.24 26.04 -19.24
C GLY A 761 -4.74 26.20 -20.67
N THR A 762 -4.64 25.15 -21.47
CA THR A 762 -4.97 25.17 -22.90
C THR A 762 -6.18 24.29 -23.27
N GLU A 763 -6.66 24.46 -24.51
CA GLU A 763 -7.73 23.65 -25.10
C GLU A 763 -7.34 22.17 -25.29
N ASP A 764 -6.05 21.86 -25.44
CA ASP A 764 -5.55 20.48 -25.64
C ASP A 764 -5.25 19.71 -24.34
N GLY A 765 -5.50 20.33 -23.17
CA GLY A 765 -5.30 19.68 -21.87
C GLY A 765 -3.90 19.85 -21.28
N GLU A 766 -3.12 20.79 -21.78
CA GLU A 766 -1.78 21.09 -21.30
C GLU A 766 -1.77 22.27 -20.32
N ILE A 767 -0.89 22.16 -19.34
CA ILE A 767 -0.64 23.17 -18.31
C ILE A 767 0.78 23.68 -18.47
N PHE A 768 0.92 25.01 -18.57
CA PHE A 768 2.20 25.70 -18.64
C PHE A 768 2.40 26.50 -17.36
N LEU A 769 3.54 26.27 -16.68
CA LEU A 769 3.95 27.02 -15.50
C LEU A 769 5.04 28.03 -15.86
N TRP A 770 4.80 29.30 -15.56
CA TRP A 770 5.70 30.41 -15.85
C TRP A 770 6.20 31.05 -14.57
N ASN A 771 7.46 31.50 -14.59
CA ASN A 771 8.00 32.35 -13.52
C ASN A 771 7.62 33.81 -13.78
N MET A 772 7.01 34.48 -12.80
CA MET A 772 6.57 35.87 -12.92
C MET A 772 7.70 36.92 -12.88
N ASP A 773 8.89 36.56 -12.41
CA ASP A 773 10.04 37.49 -12.35
C ASP A 773 10.76 37.60 -13.69
N THR A 774 10.86 36.49 -14.42
CA THR A 774 11.59 36.40 -15.70
C THR A 774 10.69 36.16 -16.90
N TYR A 775 9.43 35.77 -16.68
CA TYR A 775 8.48 35.35 -17.71
C TYR A 775 8.96 34.15 -18.54
N HIS A 776 9.87 33.34 -17.99
CA HIS A 776 10.32 32.09 -18.60
C HIS A 776 9.45 30.91 -18.20
N LEU A 777 9.26 29.99 -19.16
CA LEU A 777 8.57 28.71 -18.96
C LEU A 777 9.42 27.81 -18.04
N GLN A 778 8.82 27.33 -16.95
CA GLN A 778 9.45 26.37 -16.04
C GLN A 778 9.20 24.94 -16.47
N PHE A 779 7.93 24.57 -16.71
CA PHE A 779 7.58 23.26 -17.24
C PHE A 779 6.23 23.27 -17.98
N THR A 780 6.05 22.26 -18.83
CA THR A 780 4.79 21.91 -19.48
C THR A 780 4.37 20.52 -19.04
N ALA A 781 3.11 20.34 -18.63
CA ALA A 781 2.57 19.05 -18.24
C ALA A 781 1.24 18.78 -18.94
N LYS A 782 1.10 17.59 -19.53
CA LYS A 782 -0.18 17.12 -20.06
C LYS A 782 -1.02 16.57 -18.92
N ALA A 783 -1.95 17.39 -18.44
CA ALA A 783 -2.80 17.07 -17.30
C ALA A 783 -4.09 16.35 -17.73
N HIS A 784 -4.62 16.71 -18.89
CA HIS A 784 -5.89 16.21 -19.43
C HIS A 784 -5.74 15.87 -20.93
N ASN A 785 -6.73 15.17 -21.46
CA ASN A 785 -6.83 14.88 -22.90
C ASN A 785 -7.82 15.80 -23.64
N CYS A 786 -8.42 16.73 -22.90
CA CYS A 786 -9.47 17.63 -23.37
C CYS A 786 -9.22 19.03 -22.77
N LYS A 787 -10.06 19.98 -23.18
CA LYS A 787 -10.01 21.38 -22.75
C LYS A 787 -10.05 21.53 -21.23
N ILE A 788 -9.10 22.30 -20.72
CA ILE A 788 -9.07 22.70 -19.31
C ILE A 788 -10.09 23.83 -19.11
N ASN A 789 -11.01 23.65 -18.17
CA ASN A 789 -12.05 24.63 -17.87
C ASN A 789 -11.59 25.63 -16.82
N ALA A 790 -11.00 25.15 -15.72
CA ALA A 790 -10.47 26.01 -14.67
C ALA A 790 -9.27 25.38 -13.98
N MET A 791 -8.47 26.25 -13.35
CA MET A 791 -7.32 25.86 -12.55
C MET A 791 -7.16 26.79 -11.36
N VAL A 792 -6.63 26.26 -10.27
CA VAL A 792 -6.26 27.04 -9.09
C VAL A 792 -4.98 26.51 -8.48
N PHE A 793 -4.17 27.41 -7.94
CA PHE A 793 -3.08 27.01 -7.06
C PHE A 793 -3.62 26.52 -5.73
N ASP A 794 -2.91 25.58 -5.11
CA ASP A 794 -3.10 25.26 -3.71
C ASP A 794 -2.83 26.48 -2.82
N GLN A 795 -3.37 26.47 -1.60
CA GLN A 795 -3.19 27.59 -0.65
C GLN A 795 -1.72 27.84 -0.31
N GLU A 796 -0.90 26.81 -0.33
CA GLU A 796 0.54 26.90 -0.10
C GLU A 796 1.35 27.17 -1.38
N GLY A 797 0.72 27.20 -2.55
CA GLY A 797 1.39 27.42 -3.83
C GLY A 797 2.29 26.26 -4.30
N LYS A 798 2.19 25.07 -3.69
CA LYS A 798 3.02 23.89 -4.02
C LYS A 798 2.43 22.97 -5.07
N SER A 799 1.11 23.01 -5.26
CA SER A 799 0.40 22.13 -6.19
C SER A 799 -0.57 22.94 -7.04
N ILE A 800 -0.85 22.44 -8.23
CA ILE A 800 -1.84 22.98 -9.15
C ILE A 800 -3.01 22.02 -9.19
N ILE A 801 -4.22 22.53 -9.05
CA ILE A 801 -5.46 21.77 -9.22
C ILE A 801 -6.10 22.21 -10.52
N SER A 802 -6.34 21.27 -11.42
CA SER A 802 -6.97 21.51 -12.73
C SER A 802 -8.22 20.67 -12.91
N CYS A 803 -9.18 21.22 -13.65
CA CYS A 803 -10.40 20.54 -14.02
C CYS A 803 -10.69 20.72 -15.51
N ALA A 804 -11.21 19.67 -16.16
CA ALA A 804 -11.39 19.65 -17.61
C ALA A 804 -12.71 18.98 -18.04
N GLU A 805 -13.01 19.08 -19.34
CA GLU A 805 -14.21 18.51 -19.97
C GLU A 805 -14.31 16.98 -19.84
N ASP A 806 -13.19 16.30 -19.56
CA ASP A 806 -13.12 14.85 -19.33
C ASP A 806 -13.70 14.40 -17.98
N LYS A 807 -14.27 15.34 -17.20
CA LYS A 807 -14.83 15.15 -15.84
C LYS A 807 -13.79 14.76 -14.80
N ILE A 808 -12.52 15.07 -15.05
CA ILE A 808 -11.43 14.72 -14.15
C ILE A 808 -10.98 15.95 -13.39
N LEU A 809 -10.77 15.77 -12.09
CA LEU A 809 -10.01 16.68 -11.25
C LEU A 809 -8.61 16.10 -11.08
N ASN A 810 -7.60 16.87 -11.49
CA ASN A 810 -6.20 16.48 -11.43
C ASN A 810 -5.42 17.42 -10.50
N ILE A 811 -4.47 16.87 -9.75
CA ILE A 811 -3.57 17.64 -8.89
C ILE A 811 -2.14 17.31 -9.28
N ILE A 812 -1.37 18.33 -9.62
CA ILE A 812 0.03 18.20 -10.03
C ILE A 812 0.92 18.89 -9.02
N ASP A 813 2.00 18.23 -8.61
CA ASP A 813 3.06 18.85 -7.82
C ASP A 813 3.92 19.75 -8.72
N ILE A 814 4.17 20.98 -8.28
CA ILE A 814 4.99 21.93 -9.03
C ILE A 814 6.46 21.50 -9.02
N HIS A 815 6.95 20.91 -7.93
CA HIS A 815 8.38 20.62 -7.79
C HIS A 815 8.83 19.38 -8.57
N THR A 816 8.01 18.34 -8.57
CA THR A 816 8.32 17.08 -9.26
C THR A 816 7.64 16.97 -10.62
N SER A 817 6.70 17.87 -10.93
CA SER A 817 5.84 17.82 -12.13
C SER A 817 5.07 16.49 -12.25
N THR A 818 4.86 15.79 -11.13
CA THR A 818 4.16 14.50 -11.09
C THR A 818 2.68 14.72 -10.78
N GLN A 819 1.84 13.92 -11.42
CA GLN A 819 0.42 13.83 -11.10
C GLN A 819 0.28 13.13 -9.74
N ILE A 820 -0.27 13.85 -8.76
CA ILE A 820 -0.44 13.38 -7.39
C ILE A 820 -1.80 12.69 -7.23
N TYR A 821 -2.84 13.31 -7.77
CA TYR A 821 -4.21 12.90 -7.53
C TYR A 821 -5.05 13.05 -8.77
N ARG A 822 -5.77 11.98 -9.13
CA ARG A 822 -6.73 11.99 -10.21
C ARG A 822 -8.06 11.40 -9.72
N THR A 823 -9.14 12.14 -9.87
CA THR A 823 -10.48 11.65 -9.54
C THR A 823 -11.49 12.03 -10.62
N THR A 824 -12.44 11.15 -10.86
CA THR A 824 -13.53 11.36 -11.81
C THR A 824 -14.77 11.85 -11.06
N ILE A 825 -15.33 12.97 -11.49
CA ILE A 825 -16.56 13.57 -10.97
C ILE A 825 -17.73 13.14 -11.86
N GLU A 826 -18.93 13.02 -11.32
CA GLU A 826 -20.12 12.61 -12.09
C GLU A 826 -20.44 13.54 -13.26
N TYR A 827 -20.32 14.85 -13.00
CA TYR A 827 -20.57 15.93 -13.94
C TYR A 827 -19.29 16.72 -14.24
N GLU A 828 -19.32 17.43 -15.35
CA GLU A 828 -18.16 18.20 -15.83
C GLU A 828 -17.88 19.40 -14.92
N PRO A 829 -16.67 19.51 -14.33
CA PRO A 829 -16.27 20.65 -13.53
C PRO A 829 -15.89 21.85 -14.41
N LEU A 830 -16.51 23.00 -14.16
CA LEU A 830 -16.34 24.23 -14.93
C LEU A 830 -15.50 25.28 -14.22
N THR A 831 -15.61 25.36 -12.89
CA THR A 831 -14.98 26.42 -12.10
C THR A 831 -14.51 25.91 -10.74
N LEU A 832 -13.40 26.48 -10.24
CA LEU A 832 -12.72 26.09 -9.02
C LEU A 832 -12.46 27.33 -8.16
N THR A 833 -12.77 27.27 -6.87
CA THR A 833 -12.40 28.35 -5.94
C THR A 833 -12.18 27.80 -4.53
N TRP A 834 -11.18 28.34 -3.82
CA TRP A 834 -10.93 27.99 -2.44
C TRP A 834 -11.84 28.75 -1.48
N PHE A 835 -12.41 28.01 -0.53
CA PHE A 835 -13.04 28.56 0.67
C PHE A 835 -12.38 27.94 1.91
N LYS A 836 -11.52 28.71 2.58
CA LYS A 836 -10.72 28.20 3.71
C LYS A 836 -10.06 26.87 3.31
N SER A 837 -10.22 25.78 4.06
CA SER A 837 -9.62 24.48 3.74
C SER A 837 -10.37 23.66 2.67
N PHE A 838 -11.49 24.15 2.14
CA PHE A 838 -12.34 23.42 1.19
C PHE A 838 -12.20 24.00 -0.21
N LEU A 839 -12.18 23.12 -1.20
CA LEU A 839 -12.25 23.49 -2.60
C LEU A 839 -13.71 23.37 -3.06
N LEU A 840 -14.26 24.46 -3.57
CA LEU A 840 -15.59 24.49 -4.17
C LEU A 840 -15.44 24.29 -5.68
N ILE A 841 -16.18 23.31 -6.20
CA ILE A 841 -16.15 22.92 -7.61
C ILE A 841 -17.55 23.11 -8.17
N GLY A 842 -17.72 24.03 -9.12
CA GLY A 842 -18.98 24.23 -9.83
C GLY A 842 -19.06 23.30 -11.03
N ASP A 843 -20.15 22.55 -11.16
CA ASP A 843 -20.34 21.59 -12.26
C ASP A 843 -21.30 22.09 -13.36
N SER A 844 -21.37 21.32 -14.45
CA SER A 844 -22.24 21.61 -15.59
C SER A 844 -23.73 21.37 -15.35
N ASN A 845 -24.09 20.66 -14.28
CA ASN A 845 -25.47 20.37 -13.89
C ASN A 845 -26.01 21.39 -12.86
N GLY A 846 -25.19 22.35 -12.43
CA GLY A 846 -25.59 23.39 -11.50
C GLY A 846 -25.36 23.06 -10.03
N ASN A 847 -24.54 22.05 -9.73
CA ASN A 847 -24.16 21.71 -8.36
C ASN A 847 -22.80 22.29 -7.97
N ILE A 848 -22.63 22.50 -6.68
CA ILE A 848 -21.36 22.78 -6.03
C ILE A 848 -20.93 21.51 -5.30
N ASN A 849 -19.79 20.96 -5.71
CA ASN A 849 -19.13 19.86 -5.03
C ASN A 849 -18.08 20.43 -4.06
N VAL A 850 -18.20 20.06 -2.78
CA VAL A 850 -17.29 20.50 -1.73
C VAL A 850 -16.25 19.42 -1.52
N TRP A 851 -15.00 19.72 -1.88
CA TRP A 851 -13.90 18.78 -1.76
C TRP A 851 -12.95 19.18 -0.65
N ASN A 852 -12.61 18.21 0.21
CA ASN A 852 -11.61 18.39 1.25
C ASN A 852 -10.27 17.81 0.80
N ARG A 853 -9.27 18.69 0.68
CA ARG A 853 -7.91 18.30 0.34
C ARG A 853 -7.32 17.30 1.32
N GLN A 854 -7.52 17.51 2.62
CA GLN A 854 -6.80 16.78 3.68
C GLN A 854 -7.14 15.28 3.71
N GLY A 855 -8.41 14.94 3.47
CA GLY A 855 -8.87 13.56 3.35
C GLY A 855 -8.86 13.02 1.91
N ALA A 856 -8.72 13.91 0.92
CA ALA A 856 -9.00 13.65 -0.49
C ALA A 856 -10.40 13.02 -0.67
N VAL A 857 -11.42 13.62 -0.03
CA VAL A 857 -12.81 13.12 -0.02
C VAL A 857 -13.76 14.27 -0.38
N PHE A 858 -14.80 13.94 -1.16
CA PHE A 858 -15.94 14.82 -1.40
C PHE A 858 -16.88 14.76 -0.19
N ILE A 859 -17.15 15.91 0.41
CA ILE A 859 -17.97 15.99 1.62
C ILE A 859 -19.45 16.03 1.24
N THR A 860 -19.83 16.98 0.39
CA THR A 860 -21.22 17.26 0.03
C THR A 860 -21.33 17.77 -1.39
N GLN A 861 -22.47 17.46 -2.02
CA GLN A 861 -22.91 18.01 -3.30
C GLN A 861 -24.19 18.82 -3.06
N ILE A 862 -24.19 20.10 -3.47
CA ILE A 862 -25.29 21.03 -3.22
C ILE A 862 -25.79 21.57 -4.55
N HIS A 863 -27.05 21.29 -4.89
CA HIS A 863 -27.67 21.79 -6.11
C HIS A 863 -28.06 23.27 -5.98
N CYS A 864 -27.58 24.13 -6.87
CA CYS A 864 -27.70 25.58 -6.77
C CYS A 864 -28.41 26.23 -7.98
N HIS A 865 -28.15 25.76 -9.20
CA HIS A 865 -28.63 26.38 -10.44
C HIS A 865 -29.30 25.36 -11.37
N ASN A 866 -30.25 25.82 -12.20
CA ASN A 866 -30.88 25.00 -13.24
C ASN A 866 -30.05 25.07 -14.55
N GLY A 867 -28.79 24.64 -14.48
CA GLY A 867 -27.82 24.71 -15.57
C GLY A 867 -26.38 24.95 -15.08
N PRO A 868 -25.40 25.02 -15.98
CA PRO A 868 -23.98 25.06 -15.62
C PRO A 868 -23.63 26.30 -14.77
N ILE A 869 -22.78 26.09 -13.76
CA ILE A 869 -22.16 27.16 -12.97
C ILE A 869 -20.92 27.64 -13.74
N ASN A 870 -21.02 28.79 -14.38
CA ASN A 870 -19.91 29.35 -15.18
C ASN A 870 -18.83 30.00 -14.31
N THR A 871 -19.22 30.55 -13.16
CA THR A 871 -18.31 31.33 -12.32
C THR A 871 -18.65 31.21 -10.84
N LEU A 872 -17.61 31.08 -10.03
CA LEU A 872 -17.64 31.08 -8.57
C LEU A 872 -16.73 32.19 -8.07
N SER A 873 -17.18 32.89 -7.03
CA SER A 873 -16.36 33.89 -6.32
C SER A 873 -16.61 33.78 -4.83
N VAL A 874 -15.58 34.01 -4.02
CA VAL A 874 -15.62 33.73 -2.59
C VAL A 874 -15.04 34.90 -1.80
N SER A 875 -15.71 35.25 -0.69
CA SER A 875 -15.18 36.15 0.34
C SER A 875 -14.96 35.36 1.63
N THR A 876 -13.68 35.20 2.01
CA THR A 876 -13.29 34.50 3.24
C THR A 876 -13.58 35.30 4.50
N GLU A 877 -13.55 36.64 4.43
CA GLU A 877 -13.81 37.53 5.56
C GLU A 877 -15.28 37.51 5.98
N ASN A 878 -16.19 37.50 5.00
CA ASN A 878 -17.63 37.56 5.25
C ASN A 878 -18.31 36.18 5.21
N ASN A 879 -17.55 35.10 4.97
CA ASN A 879 -18.06 33.75 4.71
C ASN A 879 -19.10 33.66 3.58
N ILE A 880 -18.97 34.49 2.55
CA ILE A 880 -19.93 34.54 1.43
C ILE A 880 -19.37 33.78 0.23
N VAL A 881 -20.22 32.96 -0.40
CA VAL A 881 -19.95 32.33 -1.70
C VAL A 881 -20.93 32.89 -2.72
N LEU A 882 -20.44 33.27 -3.89
CA LEU A 882 -21.23 33.77 -5.01
C LEU A 882 -21.18 32.77 -6.16
N THR A 883 -22.35 32.46 -6.72
CA THR A 883 -22.48 31.57 -7.88
C THR A 883 -23.17 32.29 -9.03
N GLY A 884 -22.61 32.14 -10.24
CA GLY A 884 -23.16 32.65 -11.48
C GLY A 884 -23.44 31.53 -12.46
N GLY A 885 -24.70 31.38 -12.85
CA GLY A 885 -25.14 30.28 -13.71
C GLY A 885 -25.54 30.72 -15.12
N LYS A 886 -25.63 29.73 -16.02
CA LYS A 886 -26.26 29.89 -17.35
C LYS A 886 -27.76 30.16 -17.28
N ASP A 887 -28.39 29.86 -16.14
CA ASP A 887 -29.78 30.19 -15.83
C ASP A 887 -30.04 31.69 -15.60
N ARG A 888 -29.00 32.53 -15.82
CA ARG A 888 -29.05 34.01 -15.77
C ARG A 888 -29.24 34.54 -14.36
N LYS A 889 -28.94 33.73 -13.35
CA LYS A 889 -29.05 34.08 -11.94
C LYS A 889 -27.68 34.26 -11.31
N ILE A 890 -27.64 35.13 -10.31
CA ILE A 890 -26.54 35.25 -9.36
C ILE A 890 -27.10 34.93 -7.99
N ILE A 891 -26.51 33.98 -7.28
CA ILE A 891 -26.93 33.60 -5.94
C ILE A 891 -25.80 33.90 -4.95
N VAL A 892 -26.18 34.52 -3.84
CA VAL A 892 -25.31 34.84 -2.71
C VAL A 892 -25.61 33.83 -1.59
N TRP A 893 -24.60 33.09 -1.17
CA TRP A 893 -24.68 32.06 -0.14
C TRP A 893 -23.92 32.48 1.11
N ASP A 894 -24.49 32.26 2.28
CA ASP A 894 -23.81 32.31 3.57
C ASP A 894 -23.28 30.91 3.91
N CYS A 895 -22.02 30.81 4.24
CA CYS A 895 -21.40 29.55 4.66
C CYS A 895 -21.19 29.56 6.17
N LYS A 896 -21.94 28.71 6.87
CA LYS A 896 -21.75 28.45 8.30
C LYS A 896 -20.97 27.16 8.47
N ASN A 897 -19.85 27.24 9.19
CA ASN A 897 -19.19 26.04 9.71
C ASN A 897 -19.96 25.62 10.96
N VAL A 898 -20.64 24.46 10.91
CA VAL A 898 -21.25 23.84 12.09
C VAL A 898 -20.26 22.87 12.74
#